data_AF-A0A486XFW0-F1
#
_entry.id   AF-A0A486XFW0-F1
#
_cell.length_a   1.000
_cell.length_b   1.000
_cell.length_c   1.000
_cell.angle_alpha   90.00
_cell.angle_beta   90.00
_cell.angle_gamma   90.00
#
_symmetry.space_group_name_H-M   'P 1'
#
loop_
_entity.id
_entity.type
_entity.pdbx_description
1 polymer ?
#
loop_
_entity_poly.entity_id
_entity_poly.type
_entity_poly.pdbx_seq_one_letter_code
_entity_poly.pdbx_strand_id
1 'polypeptide(L)'
;MLKTKNTELTTQFFESNKGLHSENYYRGILLPLMLDGDWRRVENLTALKIPDGRIITFREDIWDISWFTQPENIKLFFTLDGKKLERNITNELKAVVLALCYTGSSEYDFEYLSKVLNKLKNIAEKMLSIGLNSFSQLTMDNLRALAQRYPELFSNSSNVSAMNALLKYYDALPFELYFSRLSERRLGITYTEQQQHLVIPPRIYTELMKQLPSAIKRILPYLTQLESEVKRMIEIEQKFKLYKISRLREGKVTPRELFNRDYDIKVIQEYENHGVKLIDYFETEKQSPDLWMTVFNSIGPKISASLTTYAKSEVWSYDPFVVGDITCKSIADFKDFLMELDTKCKTLCLLLSGMRTDELHSIHPDYGAQSYEYNGQTIHVFCTRQSKITRGTQTKEDMFVTTQTGHDAFRVLTTIHRPLLKMVKNPTGYFVSLKETIYPRTLTKSSWRGTLSIYLNRWIDKNLSAVLTSEDIGFIRATSPSNTSQEKTGRYKFNCHQTRRSFAFYMIGLELMAFPQLKQQLSHLSSAMTRHYANNATYWGALRLEIQSESVRQKSTLLAQVYQRIANQERIAGGKAKALHKIAGGSNFFERSDNNRMLEATYWAELIKNGKQHIHAIAPGMYCTNSQCDMRINVTLEECVDCEFDIIIDGMYAEGKRVNATRNLALLEEQGELTYDIAIQLAMQIKSCEAILRDLGIAYEPVTLPKIVTDIFVESVSVHS
;
A
#
# COMPACT_ATOMS: atom_id res chain seq x y z
N MET A 1 2.91 -8.00 -24.82
CA MET A 1 1.65 -7.46 -25.34
C MET A 1 1.04 -6.46 -24.39
N LEU A 2 0.45 -5.41 -24.94
CA LEU A 2 -0.24 -4.38 -24.17
C LEU A 2 -1.51 -4.94 -23.51
N LYS A 3 -1.74 -4.58 -22.24
CA LYS A 3 -2.98 -4.85 -21.51
C LYS A 3 -3.44 -3.59 -20.78
N THR A 4 -4.72 -3.27 -20.93
CA THR A 4 -5.37 -2.19 -20.19
C THR A 4 -6.20 -2.76 -19.05
N LYS A 5 -6.49 -1.93 -18.03
CA LYS A 5 -7.38 -2.32 -16.92
C LYS A 5 -8.80 -2.68 -17.39
N ASN A 6 -9.19 -2.19 -18.57
CA ASN A 6 -10.43 -2.54 -19.25
C ASN A 6 -10.11 -3.47 -20.43
N THR A 7 -10.56 -4.73 -20.36
CA THR A 7 -10.33 -5.75 -21.40
C THR A 7 -10.92 -5.35 -22.74
N GLU A 8 -12.05 -4.62 -22.77
CA GLU A 8 -12.69 -4.17 -24.00
C GLU A 8 -11.81 -3.18 -24.78
N LEU A 9 -11.18 -2.23 -24.08
CA LEU A 9 -10.25 -1.28 -24.69
C LEU A 9 -8.99 -1.98 -25.23
N THR A 10 -8.56 -3.07 -24.57
CA THR A 10 -7.44 -3.91 -25.06
C THR A 10 -7.83 -4.57 -26.38
N THR A 11 -9.02 -5.17 -26.47
CA THR A 11 -9.52 -5.79 -27.71
C THR A 11 -9.63 -4.77 -28.84
N GLN A 12 -10.26 -3.63 -28.59
CA GLN A 12 -10.42 -2.55 -29.60
C GLN A 12 -9.07 -2.02 -30.11
N PHE A 13 -8.06 -1.94 -29.24
CA PHE A 13 -6.70 -1.58 -29.63
C PHE A 13 -6.12 -2.57 -30.65
N PHE A 14 -6.16 -3.87 -30.35
CA PHE A 14 -5.61 -4.89 -31.23
C PHE A 14 -6.38 -5.00 -32.53
N GLU A 15 -7.71 -4.86 -32.50
CA GLU A 15 -8.55 -4.81 -33.71
C GLU A 15 -8.20 -3.63 -34.60
N SER A 16 -8.08 -2.43 -34.03
CA SER A 16 -7.71 -1.21 -34.75
C SER A 16 -6.33 -1.29 -35.41
N ASN A 17 -5.45 -2.16 -34.90
CA ASN A 17 -4.06 -2.31 -35.33
C ASN A 17 -3.75 -3.71 -35.91
N LYS A 18 -4.76 -4.45 -36.34
CA LYS A 18 -4.62 -5.76 -36.97
C LYS A 18 -3.94 -5.62 -38.35
N GLY A 19 -3.05 -6.54 -38.68
CA GLY A 19 -2.45 -6.63 -40.02
C GLY A 19 -3.36 -7.36 -40.99
N LEU A 20 -3.30 -7.04 -42.29
CA LEU A 20 -4.05 -7.74 -43.35
C LEU A 20 -3.60 -9.21 -43.50
N HIS A 21 -2.32 -9.51 -43.23
CA HIS A 21 -1.70 -10.83 -43.45
C HIS A 21 -0.72 -11.26 -42.33
N SER A 22 -0.74 -10.57 -41.19
CA SER A 22 0.16 -10.82 -40.04
C SER A 22 -0.61 -10.73 -38.72
N GLU A 23 -0.03 -11.26 -37.64
CA GLU A 23 -0.62 -11.16 -36.29
C GLU A 23 -0.93 -9.71 -35.88
N ASN A 24 -0.11 -8.75 -36.30
CA ASN A 24 -0.31 -7.32 -36.07
C ASN A 24 0.40 -6.45 -37.12
N TYR A 25 -0.04 -5.19 -37.25
CA TYR A 25 0.51 -4.22 -38.21
C TYR A 25 2.03 -3.99 -38.05
N TYR A 26 2.54 -4.01 -36.82
CA TYR A 26 3.98 -3.84 -36.57
C TYR A 26 4.80 -4.96 -37.20
N ARG A 27 4.48 -6.24 -36.95
CA ARG A 27 5.19 -7.38 -37.54
C ARG A 27 5.00 -7.50 -39.05
N GLY A 28 3.84 -7.09 -39.57
CA GLY A 28 3.52 -7.27 -41.00
C GLY A 28 4.11 -6.21 -41.93
N ILE A 29 4.29 -4.98 -41.44
CA ILE A 29 4.64 -3.83 -42.30
C ILE A 29 5.84 -3.07 -41.74
N LEU A 30 5.78 -2.64 -40.48
CA LEU A 30 6.80 -1.76 -39.92
C LEU A 30 8.14 -2.47 -39.72
N LEU A 31 8.15 -3.62 -39.04
CA LEU A 31 9.37 -4.35 -38.71
C LEU A 31 10.15 -4.80 -39.98
N PRO A 32 9.53 -5.37 -41.02
CA PRO A 32 10.24 -5.69 -42.27
C PRO A 32 10.91 -4.48 -42.91
N LEU A 33 10.21 -3.34 -43.02
CA LEU A 33 10.79 -2.11 -43.56
C LEU A 33 11.95 -1.57 -42.71
N MET A 34 11.87 -1.73 -41.39
CA MET A 34 12.96 -1.34 -40.49
C MET A 34 14.19 -2.26 -40.67
N LEU A 35 13.98 -3.57 -40.84
CA LEU A 35 15.04 -4.55 -41.11
C LEU A 35 15.73 -4.30 -42.46
N ASP A 36 14.95 -3.87 -43.47
CA ASP A 36 15.48 -3.44 -44.77
C ASP A 36 16.20 -2.07 -44.72
N GLY A 37 16.18 -1.40 -43.56
CA GLY A 37 16.80 -0.09 -43.36
C GLY A 37 16.03 1.10 -43.94
N ASP A 38 14.79 0.91 -44.41
CA ASP A 38 13.94 1.94 -45.03
C ASP A 38 13.26 2.85 -43.98
N TRP A 39 14.08 3.45 -43.11
CA TRP A 39 13.62 4.31 -42.01
C TRP A 39 12.87 5.55 -42.50
N ARG A 40 13.21 6.08 -43.69
CA ARG A 40 12.52 7.25 -44.27
C ARG A 40 11.06 6.94 -44.61
N ARG A 41 10.79 5.74 -45.11
CA ARG A 41 9.42 5.30 -45.35
C ARG A 41 8.69 5.05 -44.04
N VAL A 42 9.32 4.33 -43.11
CA VAL A 42 8.76 4.01 -41.78
C VAL A 42 8.31 5.29 -41.05
N GLU A 43 9.11 6.35 -41.07
CA GLU A 43 8.81 7.63 -40.42
C GLU A 43 7.48 8.27 -40.87
N ASN A 44 7.06 8.01 -42.12
CA ASN A 44 5.82 8.54 -42.67
C ASN A 44 4.62 7.59 -42.53
N LEU A 45 4.83 6.38 -41.98
CA LEU A 45 3.75 5.42 -41.75
C LEU A 45 3.10 5.63 -40.38
N THR A 46 1.88 5.12 -40.27
CA THR A 46 1.18 4.98 -38.99
C THR A 46 1.99 4.11 -38.04
N ALA A 47 2.23 4.58 -36.82
CA ALA A 47 2.78 3.78 -35.73
C ALA A 47 1.68 3.10 -34.93
N LEU A 48 0.63 3.84 -34.55
CA LEU A 48 -0.50 3.36 -33.76
C LEU A 48 -1.81 3.99 -34.26
N LYS A 49 -2.88 3.20 -34.31
CA LYS A 49 -4.26 3.66 -34.48
C LYS A 49 -4.97 3.63 -33.13
N ILE A 50 -5.53 4.75 -32.72
CA ILE A 50 -6.35 4.87 -31.52
C ILE A 50 -7.80 4.55 -31.90
N PRO A 51 -8.55 3.79 -31.09
CA PRO A 51 -9.93 3.42 -31.42
C PRO A 51 -10.90 4.61 -31.59
N ASP A 52 -10.55 5.80 -31.11
CA ASP A 52 -11.30 7.04 -31.38
C ASP A 52 -11.05 7.64 -32.78
N GLY A 53 -10.29 6.95 -33.62
CA GLY A 53 -9.97 7.35 -34.99
C GLY A 53 -8.68 8.16 -35.12
N ARG A 54 -8.02 8.55 -34.02
CA ARG A 54 -6.72 9.24 -34.10
C ARG A 54 -5.63 8.32 -34.63
N ILE A 55 -4.77 8.86 -35.47
CA ILE A 55 -3.62 8.17 -36.06
C ILE A 55 -2.36 8.82 -35.51
N ILE A 56 -1.49 8.01 -34.90
CA ILE A 56 -0.17 8.42 -34.45
C ILE A 56 0.84 8.00 -35.52
N THR A 57 1.58 8.95 -36.06
CA THR A 57 2.62 8.71 -37.08
C THR A 57 3.95 8.38 -36.42
N PHE A 58 4.76 7.53 -37.05
CA PHE A 58 6.06 7.13 -36.49
C PHE A 58 7.03 8.32 -36.29
N ARG A 59 7.00 9.33 -37.18
CA ARG A 59 7.80 10.57 -37.04
C ARG A 59 7.49 11.40 -35.79
N GLU A 60 6.34 11.21 -35.15
CA GLU A 60 5.97 12.00 -33.97
C GLU A 60 6.83 11.63 -32.76
N ASP A 61 7.27 12.63 -32.01
CA ASP A 61 8.10 12.44 -30.81
C ASP A 61 7.27 12.35 -29.52
N ILE A 62 5.95 12.52 -29.64
CA ILE A 62 4.99 12.41 -28.54
C ILE A 62 3.84 11.54 -29.04
N TRP A 63 3.69 10.35 -28.47
CA TRP A 63 2.55 9.48 -28.79
C TRP A 63 1.47 9.66 -27.71
N ASP A 64 0.36 10.28 -28.11
CA ASP A 64 -0.79 10.54 -27.25
C ASP A 64 -1.68 9.28 -27.15
N ILE A 65 -1.39 8.47 -26.15
CA ILE A 65 -2.11 7.23 -25.82
C ILE A 65 -3.13 7.45 -24.69
N SER A 66 -3.53 8.70 -24.47
CA SER A 66 -4.31 9.07 -23.29
C SER A 66 -5.71 8.47 -23.30
N TRP A 67 -6.21 8.06 -24.47
CA TRP A 67 -7.47 7.33 -24.61
C TRP A 67 -7.50 6.02 -23.80
N PHE A 68 -6.40 5.26 -23.79
CA PHE A 68 -6.34 3.99 -23.07
C PHE A 68 -6.10 4.12 -21.57
N THR A 69 -5.65 5.30 -21.12
CA THR A 69 -5.17 5.53 -19.77
C THR A 69 -6.05 6.50 -19.01
N GLN A 70 -7.27 6.78 -19.46
CA GLN A 70 -8.16 7.68 -18.74
C GLN A 70 -8.45 7.14 -17.32
N PRO A 71 -8.37 7.98 -16.27
CA PRO A 71 -8.15 9.44 -16.27
C PRO A 71 -6.67 9.87 -16.14
N GLU A 72 -5.72 8.94 -16.12
CA GLU A 72 -4.29 9.16 -15.89
C GLU A 72 -3.64 9.99 -17.01
N ASN A 73 -4.22 10.02 -18.22
CA ASN A 73 -3.85 10.91 -19.34
C ASN A 73 -2.35 10.79 -19.70
N ILE A 74 -1.87 9.55 -19.83
CA ILE A 74 -0.46 9.23 -20.07
C ILE A 74 -0.12 9.51 -21.54
N LYS A 75 1.09 10.02 -21.77
CA LYS A 75 1.70 10.16 -23.11
C LYS A 75 3.10 9.55 -23.11
N LEU A 76 3.53 9.01 -24.24
CA LEU A 76 4.89 8.51 -24.42
C LEU A 76 5.73 9.59 -25.09
N PHE A 77 6.80 10.01 -24.42
CA PHE A 77 7.71 11.04 -24.92
C PHE A 77 9.01 10.39 -25.38
N PHE A 78 9.37 10.60 -26.64
CA PHE A 78 10.65 10.18 -27.21
C PHE A 78 11.73 11.28 -27.11
N THR A 79 11.40 12.39 -26.45
CA THR A 79 12.35 13.43 -26.04
C THR A 79 12.89 13.18 -24.62
N LEU A 80 14.06 13.75 -24.33
CA LEU A 80 14.68 13.75 -22.99
C LEU A 80 14.84 15.21 -22.52
N ASP A 81 14.22 15.56 -21.40
CA ASP A 81 14.18 16.93 -20.86
C ASP A 81 13.77 17.99 -21.90
N GLY A 82 12.81 17.63 -22.77
CA GLY A 82 12.32 18.50 -23.85
C GLY A 82 13.21 18.57 -25.08
N LYS A 83 14.39 17.93 -25.08
CA LYS A 83 15.33 17.90 -26.20
C LYS A 83 15.11 16.65 -27.06
N LYS A 84 15.25 16.82 -28.38
CA LYS A 84 15.25 15.69 -29.32
C LYS A 84 16.55 14.89 -29.16
N LEU A 85 16.42 13.57 -29.13
CA LEU A 85 17.56 12.65 -29.20
C LEU A 85 18.00 12.47 -30.66
N GLU A 86 19.15 11.82 -30.86
CA GLU A 86 19.63 11.45 -32.20
C GLU A 86 18.59 10.57 -32.91
N ARG A 87 18.47 10.72 -34.24
CA ARG A 87 17.42 10.11 -35.06
C ARG A 87 17.39 8.59 -34.95
N ASN A 88 18.54 7.93 -35.08
CA ASN A 88 18.63 6.47 -35.08
C ASN A 88 18.21 5.89 -33.74
N ILE A 89 18.78 6.38 -32.63
CA ILE A 89 18.41 5.88 -31.30
C ILE A 89 16.94 6.17 -30.96
N THR A 90 16.40 7.28 -31.44
CA THR A 90 14.97 7.61 -31.29
C THR A 90 14.08 6.60 -32.01
N ASN A 91 14.47 6.23 -33.23
CA ASN A 91 13.75 5.26 -34.05
C ASN A 91 13.82 3.85 -33.44
N GLU A 92 14.97 3.46 -32.90
CA GLU A 92 15.12 2.20 -32.17
C GLU A 92 14.26 2.17 -30.90
N LEU A 93 14.22 3.27 -30.12
CA LEU A 93 13.33 3.39 -28.96
C LEU A 93 11.84 3.25 -29.33
N LYS A 94 11.42 3.85 -30.45
CA LYS A 94 10.05 3.71 -30.98
C LYS A 94 9.77 2.25 -31.37
N ALA A 95 10.72 1.57 -32.01
CA ALA A 95 10.59 0.16 -32.33
C ALA A 95 10.48 -0.72 -31.07
N VAL A 96 11.26 -0.46 -30.02
CA VAL A 96 11.15 -1.16 -28.73
C VAL A 96 9.76 -1.01 -28.12
N VAL A 97 9.19 0.21 -28.14
CA VAL A 97 7.83 0.44 -27.65
C VAL A 97 6.80 -0.36 -28.46
N LEU A 98 6.91 -0.38 -29.78
CA LEU A 98 6.01 -1.15 -30.64
C LEU A 98 6.14 -2.66 -30.40
N ALA A 99 7.36 -3.17 -30.25
CA ALA A 99 7.60 -4.58 -29.90
C ALA A 99 6.91 -4.94 -28.57
N LEU A 100 7.07 -4.11 -27.53
CA LEU A 100 6.41 -4.34 -26.23
C LEU A 100 4.87 -4.30 -26.31
N CYS A 101 4.32 -3.40 -27.15
CA CYS A 101 2.88 -3.28 -27.37
C CYS A 101 2.31 -4.53 -28.07
N TYR A 102 2.97 -4.99 -29.14
CA TYR A 102 2.38 -5.93 -30.09
C TYR A 102 2.87 -7.37 -29.95
N THR A 103 3.99 -7.60 -29.30
CA THR A 103 4.66 -8.91 -29.32
C THR A 103 4.89 -9.47 -27.91
N GLY A 104 5.32 -10.73 -27.83
CA GLY A 104 5.69 -11.43 -26.61
C GLY A 104 4.54 -11.99 -25.78
N SER A 105 4.84 -13.01 -24.97
CA SER A 105 3.87 -13.72 -24.13
C SER A 105 3.47 -12.98 -22.84
N SER A 106 4.23 -11.97 -22.45
CA SER A 106 4.01 -11.21 -21.21
C SER A 106 3.11 -9.99 -21.46
N GLU A 107 2.17 -9.75 -20.56
CA GLU A 107 1.25 -8.62 -20.63
C GLU A 107 1.74 -7.40 -19.82
N TYR A 108 1.68 -6.21 -20.40
CA TYR A 108 2.18 -4.97 -19.79
C TYR A 108 1.19 -3.82 -19.93
N ASP A 109 1.10 -2.98 -18.90
CA ASP A 109 0.36 -1.72 -18.98
C ASP A 109 1.22 -0.57 -19.53
N PHE A 110 0.57 0.56 -19.80
CA PHE A 110 1.24 1.75 -20.31
C PHE A 110 2.21 2.39 -19.30
N GLU A 111 1.99 2.20 -17.99
CA GLU A 111 2.92 2.68 -16.96
C GLU A 111 4.25 1.94 -17.07
N TYR A 112 4.21 0.62 -17.30
CA TYR A 112 5.38 -0.19 -17.57
C TYR A 112 6.09 0.25 -18.86
N LEU A 113 5.36 0.47 -19.96
CA LEU A 113 5.95 0.96 -21.22
C LEU A 113 6.67 2.30 -21.03
N SER A 114 6.02 3.26 -20.39
CA SER A 114 6.61 4.57 -20.09
C SER A 114 7.84 4.43 -19.19
N LYS A 115 7.80 3.54 -18.19
CA LYS A 115 8.94 3.26 -17.32
C LYS A 115 10.11 2.67 -18.10
N VAL A 116 9.90 1.67 -18.95
CA VAL A 116 10.98 1.08 -19.78
C VAL A 116 11.55 2.12 -20.74
N LEU A 117 10.69 2.86 -21.45
CA LEU A 117 11.11 3.93 -22.37
C LEU A 117 11.98 4.98 -21.66
N ASN A 118 11.55 5.50 -20.51
CA ASN A 118 12.32 6.49 -19.77
C ASN A 118 13.69 5.96 -19.29
N LYS A 119 13.76 4.69 -18.90
CA LYS A 119 15.01 4.05 -18.49
C LYS A 119 15.97 3.86 -19.66
N LEU A 120 15.46 3.42 -20.81
CA LEU A 120 16.25 3.29 -22.04
C LEU A 120 16.69 4.65 -22.59
N LYS A 121 15.88 5.71 -22.50
CA LYS A 121 16.31 7.08 -22.86
C LYS A 121 17.48 7.58 -22.02
N ASN A 122 17.46 7.32 -20.71
CA ASN A 122 18.59 7.68 -19.84
C ASN A 122 19.87 6.94 -20.22
N ILE A 123 19.75 5.67 -20.62
CA ILE A 123 20.89 4.88 -21.11
C ILE A 123 21.36 5.41 -22.47
N ALA A 124 20.44 5.67 -23.40
CA ALA A 124 20.70 6.24 -24.72
C ALA A 124 21.44 7.57 -24.64
N GLU A 125 21.08 8.45 -23.71
CA GLU A 125 21.79 9.72 -23.49
C GLU A 125 23.28 9.48 -23.17
N LYS A 126 23.58 8.52 -22.29
CA LYS A 126 24.96 8.19 -21.91
C LYS A 126 25.69 7.44 -23.02
N MET A 127 25.00 6.57 -23.77
CA MET A 127 25.53 5.95 -24.98
C MET A 127 25.99 6.99 -26.01
N LEU A 128 25.13 7.97 -26.31
CA LEU A 128 25.44 9.05 -27.25
C LEU A 128 26.65 9.87 -26.80
N SER A 129 26.79 10.11 -25.49
CA SER A 129 27.93 10.84 -24.93
C SER A 129 29.29 10.14 -25.09
N ILE A 130 29.28 8.84 -25.39
CA ILE A 130 30.48 8.05 -25.69
C ILE A 130 30.55 7.60 -27.15
N GLY A 131 29.73 8.19 -28.03
CA GLY A 131 29.74 7.94 -29.47
C GLY A 131 28.96 6.69 -29.91
N LEU A 132 28.17 6.08 -29.04
CA LEU A 132 27.30 4.95 -29.39
C LEU A 132 25.90 5.48 -29.75
N ASN A 133 25.46 5.20 -30.97
CA ASN A 133 24.22 5.71 -31.54
C ASN A 133 23.19 4.61 -31.91
N SER A 134 23.47 3.37 -31.54
CA SER A 134 22.55 2.24 -31.72
C SER A 134 22.70 1.25 -30.57
N PHE A 135 21.59 0.64 -30.15
CA PHE A 135 21.60 -0.47 -29.20
C PHE A 135 22.36 -1.69 -29.74
N SER A 136 22.50 -1.83 -31.06
CA SER A 136 23.35 -2.86 -31.68
C SER A 136 24.84 -2.67 -31.37
N GLN A 137 25.27 -1.48 -30.94
CA GLN A 137 26.65 -1.24 -30.55
C GLN A 137 26.91 -1.59 -29.08
N LEU A 138 25.90 -2.02 -28.32
CA LEU A 138 26.06 -2.44 -26.92
C LEU A 138 26.59 -3.87 -26.83
N THR A 139 27.89 -4.03 -27.08
CA THR A 139 28.60 -5.25 -26.69
C THR A 139 28.78 -5.31 -25.17
N MET A 140 29.12 -6.49 -24.65
CA MET A 140 29.45 -6.64 -23.22
C MET A 140 30.58 -5.70 -22.78
N ASP A 141 31.55 -5.43 -23.65
CA ASP A 141 32.68 -4.54 -23.37
C ASP A 141 32.25 -3.07 -23.33
N ASN A 142 31.43 -2.63 -24.30
CA ASN A 142 30.88 -1.28 -24.30
C ASN A 142 29.95 -1.05 -23.10
N LEU A 143 29.20 -2.07 -22.68
CA LEU A 143 28.38 -2.00 -21.47
C LEU A 143 29.20 -1.91 -20.18
N ARG A 144 30.32 -2.63 -20.08
CA ARG A 144 31.25 -2.50 -18.95
C ARG A 144 31.91 -1.12 -18.93
N ALA A 145 32.36 -0.62 -20.08
CA ALA A 145 32.92 0.71 -20.19
C ALA A 145 31.90 1.80 -19.80
N LEU A 146 30.65 1.66 -20.24
CA LEU A 146 29.57 2.56 -19.87
C LEU A 146 29.27 2.49 -18.36
N ALA A 147 29.28 1.30 -17.78
CA ALA A 147 29.04 1.10 -16.35
C ALA A 147 30.19 1.63 -15.48
N GLN A 148 31.44 1.52 -15.94
CA GLN A 148 32.59 2.07 -15.26
C GLN A 148 32.60 3.61 -15.31
N ARG A 149 32.22 4.19 -16.46
CA ARG A 149 32.19 5.65 -16.65
C ARG A 149 30.99 6.31 -15.97
N TYR A 150 29.86 5.61 -15.89
CA TYR A 150 28.62 6.08 -15.26
C TYR A 150 28.10 5.03 -14.25
N PRO A 151 28.77 4.84 -13.10
CA PRO A 151 28.34 3.84 -12.11
C PRO A 151 26.91 4.07 -11.61
N GLU A 152 26.48 5.32 -11.51
CA GLU A 152 25.13 5.73 -11.12
C GLU A 152 24.04 5.30 -12.12
N LEU A 153 24.40 5.10 -13.39
CA LEU A 153 23.48 4.62 -14.41
C LEU A 153 23.09 3.15 -14.14
N PHE A 154 23.99 2.35 -13.57
CA PHE A 154 23.73 0.93 -13.33
C PHE A 154 23.66 0.55 -11.86
N SER A 155 23.85 1.50 -10.94
CA SER A 155 23.75 1.29 -9.48
C SER A 155 22.36 0.81 -9.02
N ASN A 156 21.33 0.99 -9.85
CA ASN A 156 19.97 0.51 -9.60
C ASN A 156 19.56 -0.58 -10.61
N SER A 157 18.97 -1.67 -10.11
CA SER A 157 18.47 -2.80 -10.91
C SER A 157 17.45 -2.42 -11.99
N SER A 158 16.80 -1.26 -11.89
CA SER A 158 15.77 -0.82 -12.84
C SER A 158 16.30 -0.53 -14.25
N ASN A 159 17.49 0.06 -14.40
CA ASN A 159 18.10 0.30 -15.72
C ASN A 159 18.57 -1.02 -16.34
N VAL A 160 19.15 -1.90 -15.52
CA VAL A 160 19.52 -3.26 -15.94
C VAL A 160 18.29 -4.08 -16.34
N SER A 161 17.17 -3.92 -15.64
CA SER A 161 15.90 -4.59 -15.97
C SER A 161 15.33 -4.11 -17.30
N ALA A 162 15.44 -2.82 -17.61
CA ALA A 162 15.02 -2.26 -18.90
C ALA A 162 15.89 -2.79 -20.05
N MET A 163 17.22 -2.85 -19.87
CA MET A 163 18.13 -3.48 -20.82
C MET A 163 17.83 -4.96 -21.05
N ASN A 164 17.61 -5.71 -19.98
CA ASN A 164 17.22 -7.12 -20.05
C ASN A 164 15.85 -7.34 -20.69
N ALA A 165 14.98 -6.32 -20.71
CA ALA A 165 13.71 -6.40 -21.42
C ALA A 165 13.95 -6.50 -22.94
N LEU A 166 14.96 -5.82 -23.50
CA LEU A 166 15.30 -5.91 -24.93
C LEU A 166 15.56 -7.36 -25.36
N LEU A 167 16.26 -8.14 -24.54
CA LEU A 167 16.57 -9.55 -24.82
C LEU A 167 15.33 -10.44 -24.93
N LYS A 168 14.20 -10.06 -24.33
CA LYS A 168 12.95 -10.82 -24.44
C LYS A 168 12.26 -10.65 -25.79
N TYR A 169 12.63 -9.60 -26.53
CA TYR A 169 12.00 -9.19 -27.78
C TYR A 169 12.99 -9.16 -28.93
N TYR A 170 14.12 -9.85 -28.81
CA TYR A 170 15.20 -9.80 -29.81
C TYR A 170 14.71 -10.17 -31.23
N ASP A 171 13.72 -11.06 -31.34
CA ASP A 171 13.09 -11.48 -32.60
C ASP A 171 12.11 -10.44 -33.19
N ALA A 172 11.77 -9.42 -32.40
CA ALA A 172 10.81 -8.38 -32.73
C ALA A 172 11.44 -6.99 -32.76
N LEU A 173 12.77 -6.89 -32.79
CA LEU A 173 13.51 -5.62 -32.84
C LEU A 173 14.23 -5.48 -34.19
N PRO A 174 14.38 -4.25 -34.73
CA PRO A 174 15.04 -4.02 -36.01
C PRO A 174 16.58 -3.92 -35.89
N PHE A 175 17.14 -4.40 -34.79
CA PHE A 175 18.57 -4.35 -34.51
C PHE A 175 18.99 -5.55 -33.67
N GLU A 176 20.22 -6.01 -33.89
CA GLU A 176 20.81 -7.14 -33.18
C GLU A 176 21.27 -6.77 -31.77
N LEU A 177 21.24 -7.73 -30.85
CA LEU A 177 21.70 -7.56 -29.47
C LEU A 177 22.95 -8.41 -29.20
N TYR A 178 24.08 -7.76 -28.94
CA TYR A 178 25.37 -8.42 -28.72
C TYR A 178 25.76 -8.55 -27.23
N PHE A 179 24.75 -8.63 -26.36
CA PHE A 179 24.95 -8.89 -24.94
C PHE A 179 23.99 -9.97 -24.46
N SER A 180 24.38 -10.68 -23.39
CA SER A 180 23.52 -11.64 -22.72
C SER A 180 22.97 -11.04 -21.43
N ARG A 181 22.03 -11.73 -20.77
CA ARG A 181 21.34 -11.24 -19.57
C ARG A 181 22.30 -10.57 -18.59
N LEU A 182 22.09 -9.28 -18.35
CA LEU A 182 22.94 -8.44 -17.54
C LEU A 182 22.68 -8.68 -16.06
N SER A 183 23.75 -8.65 -15.27
CA SER A 183 23.77 -8.75 -13.82
C SER A 183 24.93 -7.93 -13.26
N GLU A 184 24.91 -7.64 -11.96
CA GLU A 184 26.00 -6.99 -11.22
C GLU A 184 27.37 -7.57 -11.56
N ARG A 185 27.49 -8.90 -11.40
CA ARG A 185 28.71 -9.66 -11.69
C ARG A 185 29.18 -9.51 -13.14
N ARG A 186 28.26 -9.46 -14.10
CA ARG A 186 28.63 -9.35 -15.53
C ARG A 186 29.10 -7.95 -15.90
N LEU A 187 28.44 -6.93 -15.35
CA LEU A 187 28.78 -5.53 -15.55
C LEU A 187 29.97 -5.07 -14.71
N GLY A 188 30.41 -5.85 -13.72
CA GLY A 188 31.52 -5.50 -12.83
C GLY A 188 31.15 -4.36 -11.87
N ILE A 189 29.87 -4.28 -11.49
CA ILE A 189 29.33 -3.24 -10.60
C ILE A 189 28.68 -3.87 -9.38
N THR A 190 28.55 -3.07 -8.32
CA THR A 190 27.75 -3.43 -7.14
C THR A 190 26.50 -2.56 -7.14
N TYR A 191 25.31 -3.15 -7.02
CA TYR A 191 24.12 -2.32 -6.82
C TYR A 191 24.23 -1.55 -5.51
N THR A 192 23.73 -0.32 -5.50
CA THR A 192 23.45 0.34 -4.23
C THR A 192 22.42 -0.51 -3.51
N GLU A 193 22.78 -1.06 -2.35
CA GLU A 193 21.84 -1.78 -1.50
C GLU A 193 20.59 -0.91 -1.31
N GLN A 194 19.42 -1.52 -1.52
CA GLN A 194 18.18 -0.81 -1.30
C GLN A 194 18.09 -0.47 0.18
N GLN A 195 18.38 0.79 0.51
CA GLN A 195 18.39 1.26 1.87
C GLN A 195 17.00 1.03 2.48
N GLN A 196 16.99 0.35 3.61
CA GLN A 196 15.79 0.14 4.38
C GLN A 196 15.18 1.50 4.75
N HIS A 197 13.85 1.59 4.74
CA HIS A 197 13.17 2.79 5.20
C HIS A 197 13.46 3.07 6.67
N LEU A 198 13.61 4.35 7.02
CA LEU A 198 13.88 4.76 8.40
C LEU A 198 12.67 4.51 9.30
N VAL A 199 12.93 4.13 10.54
CA VAL A 199 11.94 4.18 11.62
C VAL A 199 11.73 5.65 12.02
N ILE A 200 10.48 6.06 12.26
CA ILE A 200 10.15 7.40 12.75
C ILE A 200 10.80 7.53 14.14
N PRO A 201 11.64 8.57 14.41
CA PRO A 201 12.27 8.72 15.72
C PRO A 201 11.28 8.80 16.88
N PRO A 202 11.61 8.30 18.08
CA PRO A 202 10.68 8.18 19.20
C PRO A 202 10.06 9.50 19.65
N ARG A 203 10.84 10.58 19.61
CA ARG A 203 10.38 11.93 19.92
C ARG A 203 9.23 12.33 18.99
N ILE A 204 9.43 12.15 17.69
CA ILE A 204 8.44 12.48 16.66
C ILE A 204 7.25 11.51 16.73
N TYR A 205 7.52 10.21 16.86
CA TYR A 205 6.48 9.18 16.92
C TYR A 205 5.54 9.38 18.12
N THR A 206 6.09 9.59 19.32
CA THR A 206 5.31 9.83 20.54
C THR A 206 4.43 11.07 20.39
N GLU A 207 4.96 12.15 19.84
CA GLU A 207 4.19 13.37 19.64
C GLU A 207 3.09 13.22 18.59
N LEU A 208 3.32 12.49 17.51
CA LEU A 208 2.26 12.11 16.56
C LEU A 208 1.16 11.29 17.27
N MET A 209 1.56 10.32 18.10
CA MET A 209 0.63 9.47 18.86
C MET A 209 -0.11 10.19 19.99
N LYS A 210 0.33 11.39 20.38
CA LYS A 210 -0.34 12.23 21.39
C LYS A 210 -1.23 13.29 20.75
N GLN A 211 -0.68 14.07 19.82
CA GLN A 211 -1.34 15.25 19.28
C GLN A 211 -2.40 14.88 18.24
N LEU A 212 -2.16 13.88 17.39
CA LEU A 212 -3.11 13.53 16.35
C LEU A 212 -4.40 12.91 16.93
N PRO A 213 -4.34 11.96 17.89
CA PRO A 213 -5.56 11.42 18.51
C PRO A 213 -6.36 12.47 19.29
N SER A 214 -5.69 13.41 19.95
CA SER A 214 -6.35 14.52 20.67
C SER A 214 -7.20 15.36 19.72
N ALA A 215 -6.68 15.67 18.53
CA ALA A 215 -7.43 16.41 17.51
C ALA A 215 -8.68 15.65 17.04
N ILE A 216 -8.60 14.32 16.89
CA ILE A 216 -9.76 13.51 16.53
C ILE A 216 -10.78 13.47 17.67
N LYS A 217 -10.33 13.22 18.90
CA LYS A 217 -11.21 13.13 20.07
C LYS A 217 -12.02 14.42 20.27
N ARG A 218 -11.44 15.58 19.99
CA ARG A 218 -12.12 16.88 20.01
C ARG A 218 -13.25 16.99 18.99
N ILE A 219 -13.12 16.35 17.83
CA ILE A 219 -14.10 16.43 16.72
C ILE A 219 -15.18 15.34 16.78
N LEU A 220 -14.90 14.18 17.38
CA LEU A 220 -15.81 13.04 17.40
C LEU A 220 -17.25 13.34 17.86
N PRO A 221 -17.49 14.19 18.88
CA PRO A 221 -18.86 14.54 19.27
C PRO A 221 -19.63 15.35 18.20
N TYR A 222 -18.91 15.98 17.28
CA TYR A 222 -19.44 16.94 16.31
C TYR A 222 -19.44 16.42 14.87
N LEU A 223 -19.36 15.09 14.65
CA LEU A 223 -19.32 14.52 13.29
C LEU A 223 -20.53 14.92 12.43
N THR A 224 -21.73 14.94 13.00
CA THR A 224 -22.95 15.37 12.29
C THR A 224 -22.87 16.84 11.88
N GLN A 225 -22.37 17.69 12.79
CA GLN A 225 -22.16 19.11 12.52
C GLN A 225 -21.08 19.31 11.44
N LEU A 226 -19.96 18.58 11.53
CA LEU A 226 -18.90 18.60 10.53
C LEU A 226 -19.45 18.23 9.14
N GLU A 227 -20.24 17.17 9.03
CA GLU A 227 -20.85 16.78 7.75
C GLU A 227 -21.78 17.89 7.21
N SER A 228 -22.56 18.51 8.09
CA SER A 228 -23.45 19.62 7.75
C SER A 228 -22.68 20.83 7.23
N GLU A 229 -21.59 21.22 7.90
CA GLU A 229 -20.74 22.35 7.47
C GLU A 229 -20.01 22.04 6.15
N VAL A 230 -19.60 20.79 5.91
CA VAL A 230 -19.06 20.37 4.61
C VAL A 230 -20.12 20.51 3.51
N LYS A 231 -21.36 20.08 3.76
CA LYS A 231 -22.48 20.28 2.81
C LYS A 231 -22.77 21.76 2.57
N ARG A 232 -22.82 22.57 3.64
CA ARG A 232 -23.02 24.02 3.55
C ARG A 232 -21.94 24.70 2.71
N MET A 233 -20.68 24.33 2.91
CA MET A 233 -19.55 24.82 2.09
C MET A 233 -19.77 24.48 0.62
N ILE A 234 -20.09 23.22 0.31
CA ILE A 234 -20.36 22.77 -1.05
C ILE A 234 -21.51 23.58 -1.68
N GLU A 235 -22.63 23.76 -0.96
CA GLU A 235 -23.79 24.51 -1.44
C GLU A 235 -23.45 25.96 -1.78
N ILE A 236 -22.71 26.65 -0.90
CA ILE A 236 -22.25 28.02 -1.13
C ILE A 236 -21.38 28.09 -2.39
N GLU A 237 -20.41 27.18 -2.53
CA GLU A 237 -19.53 27.14 -3.69
C GLU A 237 -20.27 26.83 -5.00
N GLN A 238 -21.25 25.92 -4.99
CA GLN A 238 -22.06 25.61 -6.16
C GLN A 238 -22.98 26.78 -6.55
N LYS A 239 -23.60 27.46 -5.58
CA LYS A 239 -24.37 28.69 -5.84
C LYS A 239 -23.50 29.77 -6.47
N PHE A 240 -22.31 29.98 -5.93
CA PHE A 240 -21.37 30.98 -6.46
C PHE A 240 -20.85 30.62 -7.86
N LYS A 241 -20.59 29.33 -8.11
CA LYS A 241 -20.27 28.82 -9.45
C LYS A 241 -21.36 29.19 -10.46
N LEU A 242 -22.63 28.91 -10.15
CA LEU A 242 -23.76 29.22 -11.03
C LEU A 242 -23.89 30.74 -11.28
N TYR A 243 -23.67 31.56 -10.25
CA TYR A 243 -23.62 33.01 -10.41
C TYR A 243 -22.48 33.48 -11.32
N LYS A 244 -21.29 32.91 -11.19
CA LYS A 244 -20.17 33.27 -12.08
C LYS A 244 -20.43 32.85 -13.52
N ILE A 245 -21.09 31.70 -13.72
CA ILE A 245 -21.55 31.23 -15.03
C ILE A 245 -22.57 32.19 -15.62
N SER A 246 -23.57 32.64 -14.85
CA SER A 246 -24.57 33.61 -15.35
C SER A 246 -23.91 34.90 -15.79
N ARG A 247 -22.96 35.42 -15.02
CA ARG A 247 -22.19 36.63 -15.37
C ARG A 247 -21.35 36.47 -16.63
N LEU A 248 -20.80 35.27 -16.88
CA LEU A 248 -20.14 34.96 -18.15
C LEU A 248 -21.14 34.96 -19.32
N ARG A 249 -22.28 34.28 -19.17
CA ARG A 249 -23.32 34.20 -20.21
C ARG A 249 -23.87 35.57 -20.61
N GLU A 250 -23.93 36.51 -19.66
CA GLU A 250 -24.32 37.91 -19.88
C GLU A 250 -23.18 38.80 -20.44
N GLY A 251 -21.97 38.26 -20.62
CA GLY A 251 -20.80 39.00 -21.07
C GLY A 251 -20.21 39.98 -20.05
N LYS A 252 -20.62 39.87 -18.78
CA LYS A 252 -20.16 40.75 -17.68
C LYS A 252 -18.85 40.30 -17.04
N VAL A 253 -18.40 39.08 -17.35
CA VAL A 253 -17.11 38.50 -16.98
C VAL A 253 -16.55 37.84 -18.22
N THR A 254 -15.27 38.04 -18.49
CA THR A 254 -14.62 37.43 -19.66
C THR A 254 -14.28 35.95 -19.41
N PRO A 255 -14.20 35.09 -20.45
CA PRO A 255 -13.75 33.71 -20.29
C PRO A 255 -12.41 33.60 -19.55
N ARG A 256 -11.49 34.53 -19.82
CA ARG A 256 -10.15 34.56 -19.21
C ARG A 256 -10.15 34.97 -17.73
N GLU A 257 -11.16 35.69 -17.26
CA GLU A 257 -11.33 35.98 -15.84
C GLU A 257 -11.95 34.79 -15.10
N LEU A 258 -12.82 34.04 -15.76
CA LEU A 258 -13.50 32.88 -15.16
C LEU A 258 -12.65 31.61 -15.18
N PHE A 259 -11.87 31.40 -16.24
CA PHE A 259 -11.02 30.24 -16.44
C PHE A 259 -9.54 30.64 -16.40
N ASN A 260 -8.64 29.70 -16.14
CA ASN A 260 -7.22 29.94 -16.39
C ASN A 260 -6.93 30.01 -17.90
N ARG A 261 -5.83 30.67 -18.27
CA ARG A 261 -5.39 30.92 -19.66
C ARG A 261 -5.25 29.66 -20.54
N ASP A 262 -5.10 28.49 -19.94
CA ASP A 262 -5.00 27.23 -20.69
C ASP A 262 -6.40 26.62 -20.98
N TYR A 263 -7.42 26.99 -20.20
CA TYR A 263 -8.77 26.47 -20.32
C TYR A 263 -9.71 27.40 -21.06
N ASP A 264 -9.52 28.73 -21.03
CA ASP A 264 -10.39 29.66 -21.75
C ASP A 264 -10.43 29.36 -23.26
N ILE A 265 -9.26 29.16 -23.89
CA ILE A 265 -9.14 28.78 -25.31
C ILE A 265 -9.88 27.46 -25.59
N LYS A 266 -9.64 26.44 -24.76
CA LYS A 266 -10.23 25.11 -24.93
C LYS A 266 -11.76 25.15 -24.78
N VAL A 267 -12.26 25.90 -23.80
CA VAL A 267 -13.70 26.07 -23.58
C VAL A 267 -14.35 26.76 -24.77
N ILE A 268 -13.74 27.83 -25.28
CA ILE A 268 -14.26 28.57 -26.44
C ILE A 268 -14.37 27.64 -27.66
N GLN A 269 -13.30 26.91 -27.98
CA GLN A 269 -13.27 25.97 -29.11
C GLN A 269 -14.33 24.88 -28.98
N GLU A 270 -14.52 24.32 -27.78
CA GLU A 270 -15.49 23.25 -27.59
C GLU A 270 -16.93 23.74 -27.74
N TYR A 271 -17.22 24.96 -27.29
CA TYR A 271 -18.51 25.61 -27.51
C TYR A 271 -18.77 25.88 -29.00
N GLU A 272 -17.76 26.36 -29.74
CA GLU A 272 -17.83 26.55 -31.20
C GLU A 272 -18.11 25.22 -31.92
N ASN A 273 -17.44 24.13 -31.52
CA ASN A 273 -17.65 22.79 -32.09
C ASN A 273 -19.08 22.27 -31.88
N HIS A 274 -19.71 22.62 -30.76
CA HIS A 274 -21.10 22.25 -30.46
C HIS A 274 -22.12 23.24 -31.05
N GLY A 275 -21.68 24.28 -31.77
CA GLY A 275 -22.57 25.30 -32.33
C GLY A 275 -23.24 26.19 -31.28
N VAL A 276 -22.73 26.22 -30.04
CA VAL A 276 -23.29 26.99 -28.92
C VAL A 276 -22.41 28.20 -28.65
N LYS A 277 -23.01 29.39 -28.51
CA LYS A 277 -22.25 30.57 -28.09
C LYS A 277 -21.93 30.49 -26.60
N LEU A 278 -20.67 30.72 -26.23
CA LEU A 278 -20.27 30.76 -24.82
C LEU A 278 -20.93 31.92 -24.06
N ILE A 279 -21.00 33.09 -24.70
CA ILE A 279 -21.75 34.27 -24.24
C ILE A 279 -23.02 34.35 -25.09
N ASP A 280 -24.14 33.89 -24.53
CA ASP A 280 -25.39 33.69 -25.26
C ASP A 280 -26.56 34.52 -24.71
N TYR A 281 -26.37 35.28 -23.63
CA TYR A 281 -27.45 36.02 -22.95
C TYR A 281 -28.66 35.14 -22.60
N PHE A 282 -28.43 33.86 -22.31
CA PHE A 282 -29.46 32.84 -22.06
C PHE A 282 -30.36 32.49 -23.25
N GLU A 283 -30.01 32.90 -24.48
CA GLU A 283 -30.79 32.55 -25.68
C GLU A 283 -30.77 31.04 -25.96
N THR A 284 -29.67 30.34 -25.67
CA THR A 284 -29.59 28.87 -25.85
C THR A 284 -30.62 28.17 -24.96
N GLU A 285 -30.89 28.69 -23.76
CA GLU A 285 -31.86 28.10 -22.83
C GLU A 285 -33.30 28.18 -23.34
N LYS A 286 -33.62 29.24 -24.09
CA LYS A 286 -34.95 29.44 -24.69
C LYS A 286 -35.18 28.49 -25.88
N GLN A 287 -34.12 28.19 -26.63
CA GLN A 287 -34.19 27.41 -27.86
C GLN A 287 -33.94 25.91 -27.63
N SER A 288 -33.07 25.58 -26.69
CA SER A 288 -32.64 24.21 -26.37
C SER A 288 -32.25 24.14 -24.90
N PRO A 289 -33.24 23.88 -24.01
CA PRO A 289 -33.02 23.79 -22.57
C PRO A 289 -31.87 22.83 -22.23
N ASP A 290 -31.09 23.18 -21.21
CA ASP A 290 -29.94 22.44 -20.69
C ASP A 290 -28.74 22.25 -21.64
N LEU A 291 -28.82 22.60 -22.93
CA LEU A 291 -27.73 22.37 -23.89
C LEU A 291 -26.44 23.08 -23.46
N TRP A 292 -26.53 24.36 -23.07
CA TRP A 292 -25.37 25.14 -22.61
C TRP A 292 -24.70 24.47 -21.40
N MET A 293 -25.49 24.09 -20.40
CA MET A 293 -24.98 23.45 -19.19
C MET A 293 -24.45 22.04 -19.46
N THR A 294 -25.00 21.33 -20.44
CA THR A 294 -24.53 20.02 -20.87
C THR A 294 -23.13 20.11 -21.48
N VAL A 295 -22.92 21.06 -22.41
CA VAL A 295 -21.59 21.35 -22.99
C VAL A 295 -20.63 21.84 -21.91
N PHE A 296 -21.08 22.70 -20.99
CA PHE A 296 -20.24 23.15 -19.88
C PHE A 296 -19.76 22.00 -18.98
N ASN A 297 -20.67 21.09 -18.64
CA ASN A 297 -20.40 19.97 -17.75
C ASN A 297 -19.60 18.86 -18.44
N SER A 298 -19.69 18.70 -19.76
CA SER A 298 -18.85 17.75 -20.52
C SER A 298 -17.38 18.19 -20.53
N ILE A 299 -17.14 19.51 -20.61
CA ILE A 299 -15.78 20.08 -20.54
C ILE A 299 -15.21 19.99 -19.12
N GLY A 300 -16.04 20.25 -18.10
CA GLY A 300 -15.62 20.30 -16.69
C GLY A 300 -14.48 21.30 -16.44
N PRO A 301 -14.58 22.57 -16.87
CA PRO A 301 -13.45 23.49 -16.87
C PRO A 301 -13.03 23.90 -15.45
N LYS A 302 -11.75 24.18 -15.26
CA LYS A 302 -11.25 24.73 -14.00
C LYS A 302 -11.69 26.19 -13.85
N ILE A 303 -12.54 26.45 -12.86
CA ILE A 303 -13.09 27.78 -12.61
C ILE A 303 -12.28 28.49 -11.53
N SER A 304 -11.88 29.72 -11.82
CA SER A 304 -11.38 30.71 -10.84
C SER A 304 -12.57 31.31 -10.07
N ALA A 305 -13.10 30.55 -9.11
CA ALA A 305 -14.27 30.95 -8.32
C ALA A 305 -13.87 31.23 -6.86
N SER A 306 -12.98 32.21 -6.67
CA SER A 306 -12.70 32.72 -5.32
C SER A 306 -13.82 33.64 -4.85
N LEU A 307 -14.50 33.26 -3.76
CA LEU A 307 -15.48 34.12 -3.08
C LEU A 307 -14.82 35.28 -2.32
N THR A 308 -13.50 35.25 -2.10
CA THR A 308 -12.81 36.23 -1.24
C THR A 308 -13.05 37.68 -1.70
N THR A 309 -13.11 37.92 -3.00
CA THR A 309 -13.38 39.25 -3.58
C THR A 309 -14.82 39.73 -3.34
N TYR A 310 -15.75 38.81 -3.04
CA TYR A 310 -17.17 39.06 -2.82
C TYR A 310 -17.58 38.98 -1.35
N ALA A 311 -16.64 38.70 -0.44
CA ALA A 311 -16.93 38.47 0.97
C ALA A 311 -17.58 39.67 1.70
N LYS A 312 -17.47 40.89 1.15
CA LYS A 312 -18.13 42.10 1.66
C LYS A 312 -19.51 42.35 1.05
N SER A 313 -19.91 41.58 0.04
CA SER A 313 -21.24 41.69 -0.56
C SER A 313 -22.26 41.03 0.36
N GLU A 314 -23.35 41.72 0.65
CA GLU A 314 -24.46 41.21 1.46
C GLU A 314 -25.11 39.94 0.85
N VAL A 315 -24.99 39.75 -0.47
CA VAL A 315 -25.52 38.58 -1.18
C VAL A 315 -24.62 37.35 -1.02
N TRP A 316 -23.31 37.56 -0.83
CA TRP A 316 -22.30 36.50 -0.78
C TRP A 316 -21.62 36.39 0.57
N SER A 317 -22.09 37.14 1.57
CA SER A 317 -21.71 36.96 2.96
C SER A 317 -22.30 35.64 3.48
N TYR A 318 -21.56 34.99 4.37
CA TYR A 318 -21.99 33.76 5.02
C TYR A 318 -21.44 33.74 6.44
N ASP A 319 -22.19 33.12 7.33
CA ASP A 319 -21.73 32.93 8.70
C ASP A 319 -20.50 32.01 8.72
N PRO A 320 -19.52 32.27 9.63
CA PRO A 320 -18.38 31.39 9.84
C PRO A 320 -18.77 29.93 9.99
N PHE A 321 -17.92 29.01 9.52
CA PHE A 321 -18.12 27.57 9.71
C PHE A 321 -17.74 27.19 11.13
N VAL A 322 -18.64 26.52 11.84
CA VAL A 322 -18.45 26.15 13.25
C VAL A 322 -18.56 24.65 13.42
N VAL A 323 -17.55 24.04 14.04
CA VAL A 323 -17.53 22.62 14.40
C VAL A 323 -17.06 22.51 15.85
N GLY A 324 -18.01 22.30 16.77
CA GLY A 324 -17.74 22.40 18.20
C GLY A 324 -17.21 23.79 18.58
N ASP A 325 -16.00 23.83 19.14
CA ASP A 325 -15.31 25.05 19.56
C ASP A 325 -14.36 25.61 18.46
N ILE A 326 -14.38 25.05 17.25
CA ILE A 326 -13.56 25.51 16.12
C ILE A 326 -14.41 26.40 15.21
N THR A 327 -13.89 27.60 14.93
CA THR A 327 -14.52 28.57 14.04
C THR A 327 -13.61 28.91 12.86
N CYS A 328 -14.07 28.65 11.64
CA CYS A 328 -13.38 28.99 10.40
C CYS A 328 -14.10 30.17 9.73
N LYS A 329 -13.39 31.29 9.53
CA LYS A 329 -13.99 32.57 9.07
C LYS A 329 -14.33 32.56 7.59
N SER A 330 -13.66 31.73 6.80
CA SER A 330 -13.85 31.65 5.35
C SER A 330 -13.86 30.20 4.85
N ILE A 331 -14.33 30.01 3.63
CA ILE A 331 -14.24 28.71 2.92
C ILE A 331 -12.78 28.24 2.80
N ALA A 332 -11.83 29.17 2.60
CA ALA A 332 -10.41 28.82 2.52
C ALA A 332 -9.90 28.28 3.87
N ASP A 333 -10.23 28.97 4.97
CA ASP A 333 -9.86 28.52 6.33
C ASP A 333 -10.50 27.17 6.65
N PHE A 334 -11.75 26.96 6.24
CA PHE A 334 -12.45 25.70 6.46
C PHE A 334 -11.84 24.55 5.65
N LYS A 335 -11.46 24.79 4.37
CA LYS A 335 -10.72 23.79 3.58
C LYS A 335 -9.36 23.46 4.18
N ASP A 336 -8.63 24.45 4.68
CA ASP A 336 -7.35 24.22 5.36
C ASP A 336 -7.54 23.37 6.63
N PHE A 337 -8.58 23.66 7.41
CA PHE A 337 -8.98 22.84 8.55
C PHE A 337 -9.31 21.39 8.13
N LEU A 338 -10.10 21.19 7.07
CA LEU A 338 -10.44 19.86 6.55
C LEU A 338 -9.20 19.10 6.05
N MET A 339 -8.29 19.77 5.34
CA MET A 339 -7.04 19.17 4.85
C MET A 339 -6.09 18.78 5.99
N GLU A 340 -6.02 19.61 7.04
CA GLU A 340 -5.25 19.29 8.24
C GLU A 340 -5.85 18.06 8.93
N LEU A 341 -7.17 18.04 9.17
CA LEU A 341 -7.86 16.93 9.80
C LEU A 341 -7.74 15.63 9.00
N ASP A 342 -7.91 15.71 7.67
CA ASP A 342 -7.70 14.61 6.73
C ASP A 342 -6.28 14.03 6.80
N THR A 343 -5.26 14.89 6.85
CA THR A 343 -3.86 14.49 6.98
C THR A 343 -3.62 13.75 8.30
N LYS A 344 -4.16 14.27 9.41
CA LYS A 344 -4.03 13.64 10.74
C LYS A 344 -4.69 12.26 10.76
N CYS A 345 -5.91 12.16 10.23
CA CYS A 345 -6.65 10.90 10.24
C CYS A 345 -6.01 9.84 9.33
N LYS A 346 -5.57 10.21 8.12
CA LYS A 346 -4.82 9.30 7.23
C LYS A 346 -3.55 8.79 7.90
N THR A 347 -2.80 9.68 8.54
CA THR A 347 -1.57 9.33 9.26
C THR A 347 -1.86 8.33 10.38
N LEU A 348 -2.90 8.56 11.17
CA LEU A 348 -3.29 7.64 12.24
C LEU A 348 -3.78 6.29 11.72
N CYS A 349 -4.57 6.26 10.65
CA CYS A 349 -4.98 4.99 10.03
C CYS A 349 -3.75 4.15 9.64
N LEU A 350 -2.72 4.77 9.05
CA LEU A 350 -1.48 4.08 8.67
C LEU A 350 -0.64 3.68 9.90
N LEU A 351 -0.47 4.56 10.89
CA LEU A 351 0.33 4.31 12.09
C LEU A 351 -0.27 3.25 13.00
N LEU A 352 -1.61 3.15 13.08
CA LEU A 352 -2.31 2.27 14.02
C LEU A 352 -2.69 0.91 13.43
N SER A 353 -2.50 0.72 12.13
CA SER A 353 -2.74 -0.56 11.46
C SER A 353 -1.51 -1.12 10.75
N GLY A 354 -0.51 -0.29 10.46
CA GLY A 354 0.63 -0.68 9.65
C GLY A 354 0.30 -0.88 8.16
N MET A 355 -0.94 -0.61 7.71
CA MET A 355 -1.32 -0.78 6.31
C MET A 355 -0.49 0.11 5.36
N ARG A 356 -0.38 -0.29 4.10
CA ARG A 356 0.27 0.48 3.05
C ARG A 356 -0.66 1.62 2.63
N THR A 357 -0.04 2.59 1.98
CA THR A 357 -0.74 3.73 1.39
C THR A 357 -1.82 3.36 0.39
N ASP A 358 -1.55 2.34 -0.42
CA ASP A 358 -2.49 1.83 -1.42
C ASP A 358 -3.58 0.96 -0.83
N GLU A 359 -3.27 0.20 0.23
CA GLU A 359 -4.25 -0.50 1.06
C GLU A 359 -5.28 0.50 1.59
N LEU A 360 -4.83 1.59 2.23
CA LEU A 360 -5.73 2.67 2.70
C LEU A 360 -6.46 3.37 1.54
N HIS A 361 -5.76 3.71 0.45
CA HIS A 361 -6.34 4.40 -0.72
C HIS A 361 -7.48 3.60 -1.37
N SER A 362 -7.41 2.28 -1.30
CA SER A 362 -8.37 1.36 -1.95
C SER A 362 -9.48 0.87 -1.02
N ILE A 363 -9.59 1.44 0.17
CA ILE A 363 -10.57 1.05 1.18
C ILE A 363 -11.99 1.50 0.79
N HIS A 364 -13.02 0.74 1.16
CA HIS A 364 -14.41 1.11 0.88
C HIS A 364 -14.89 2.24 1.84
N PRO A 365 -15.63 3.26 1.37
CA PRO A 365 -16.13 4.33 2.25
C PRO A 365 -17.02 3.82 3.38
N ASP A 366 -17.97 2.93 3.07
CA ASP A 366 -18.99 2.52 4.05
C ASP A 366 -18.65 1.24 4.82
N TYR A 367 -17.75 0.42 4.30
CA TYR A 367 -17.39 -0.89 4.88
C TYR A 367 -15.90 -1.01 5.17
N GLY A 368 -15.16 0.09 4.99
CA GLY A 368 -13.72 0.13 5.16
C GLY A 368 -13.29 -0.02 6.61
N ALA A 369 -14.01 0.58 7.56
CA ALA A 369 -13.82 0.35 8.98
C ALA A 369 -15.01 -0.39 9.56
N GLN A 370 -14.74 -1.51 10.24
CA GLN A 370 -15.74 -2.36 10.87
C GLN A 370 -15.32 -2.68 12.30
N SER A 371 -16.29 -3.16 13.07
CA SER A 371 -16.07 -3.64 14.43
C SER A 371 -16.89 -4.92 14.64
N TYR A 372 -16.36 -5.86 15.40
CA TYR A 372 -17.10 -7.04 15.83
C TYR A 372 -16.77 -7.37 17.29
N GLU A 373 -17.71 -7.99 17.98
CA GLU A 373 -17.51 -8.45 19.36
C GLU A 373 -16.83 -9.81 19.36
N TYR A 374 -15.81 -9.95 20.20
CA TYR A 374 -15.11 -11.21 20.38
C TYR A 374 -14.73 -11.36 21.86
N ASN A 375 -15.24 -12.40 22.54
CA ASN A 375 -15.03 -12.62 23.98
C ASN A 375 -15.36 -11.38 24.86
N GLY A 376 -16.42 -10.65 24.52
CA GLY A 376 -16.83 -9.43 25.25
C GLY A 376 -15.93 -8.22 25.01
N GLN A 377 -15.01 -8.29 24.05
CA GLN A 377 -14.18 -7.18 23.61
C GLN A 377 -14.54 -6.78 22.18
N THR A 378 -14.76 -5.48 21.95
CA THR A 378 -14.90 -4.92 20.62
C THR A 378 -13.56 -4.90 19.90
N ILE A 379 -13.46 -5.60 18.78
CA ILE A 379 -12.28 -5.58 17.89
C ILE A 379 -12.59 -4.69 16.70
N HIS A 380 -11.73 -3.71 16.44
CA HIS A 380 -11.83 -2.84 15.27
C HIS A 380 -10.90 -3.29 14.16
N VAL A 381 -11.41 -3.30 12.93
CA VAL A 381 -10.67 -3.73 11.75
C VAL A 381 -10.89 -2.80 10.58
N PHE A 382 -9.88 -2.71 9.71
CA PHE A 382 -9.98 -2.12 8.40
C PHE A 382 -9.99 -3.21 7.31
N CYS A 383 -10.77 -3.00 6.25
CA CYS A 383 -11.00 -3.98 5.18
C CYS A 383 -10.69 -3.40 3.79
N THR A 384 -9.76 -4.00 3.03
CA THR A 384 -9.35 -3.55 1.67
C THR A 384 -10.04 -4.36 0.53
N ARG A 385 -10.11 -3.83 -0.73
CA ARG A 385 -10.68 -4.34 -2.04
C ARG A 385 -11.29 -5.78 -2.14
N GLN A 386 -12.26 -6.19 -2.99
CA GLN A 386 -13.31 -5.60 -3.89
C GLN A 386 -14.33 -6.71 -4.31
N SER A 387 -15.57 -6.30 -4.64
CA SER A 387 -16.70 -7.00 -5.33
C SER A 387 -17.79 -7.71 -4.53
N LYS A 388 -17.53 -8.29 -3.35
CA LYS A 388 -18.59 -8.85 -2.49
C LYS A 388 -18.26 -8.69 -1.01
N ILE A 389 -18.24 -7.45 -0.53
CA ILE A 389 -18.29 -7.23 0.92
C ILE A 389 -19.76 -7.33 1.32
N THR A 390 -20.25 -8.55 1.50
CA THR A 390 -21.49 -8.83 2.22
C THR A 390 -21.19 -8.88 3.72
N ARG A 391 -22.12 -8.39 4.54
CA ARG A 391 -22.04 -8.47 6.00
C ARG A 391 -21.82 -9.96 6.39
N GLY A 392 -20.64 -10.29 6.93
CA GLY A 392 -20.32 -11.66 7.36
C GLY A 392 -19.50 -12.53 6.41
N THR A 393 -18.94 -12.02 5.31
CA THR A 393 -18.01 -12.81 4.47
C THR A 393 -16.85 -11.96 3.97
N GLN A 394 -15.61 -12.32 4.34
CA GLN A 394 -14.39 -11.62 3.94
C GLN A 394 -13.22 -12.59 3.72
N THR A 395 -12.36 -12.28 2.74
CA THR A 395 -11.09 -12.95 2.48
C THR A 395 -10.06 -12.58 3.56
N LYS A 396 -9.33 -13.59 4.07
CA LYS A 396 -8.42 -13.48 5.22
C LYS A 396 -7.22 -12.53 4.99
N GLU A 397 -6.94 -12.15 3.75
CA GLU A 397 -5.75 -11.38 3.35
C GLU A 397 -5.96 -9.85 3.29
N ASP A 398 -7.19 -9.37 3.54
CA ASP A 398 -7.59 -7.97 3.37
C ASP A 398 -8.01 -7.26 4.67
N MET A 399 -7.76 -7.86 5.83
CA MET A 399 -8.14 -7.30 7.14
C MET A 399 -6.92 -6.81 7.93
N PHE A 400 -7.01 -5.58 8.45
CA PHE A 400 -6.00 -4.97 9.32
C PHE A 400 -6.63 -4.62 10.66
N VAL A 401 -6.14 -5.19 11.75
CA VAL A 401 -6.59 -4.81 13.10
C VAL A 401 -6.12 -3.39 13.40
N THR A 402 -6.97 -2.60 14.06
CA THR A 402 -6.66 -1.24 14.49
C THR A 402 -7.21 -0.99 15.90
N THR A 403 -6.77 0.09 16.54
CA THR A 403 -7.38 0.57 17.78
C THR A 403 -8.66 1.36 17.50
N GLN A 404 -9.48 1.58 18.53
CA GLN A 404 -10.64 2.49 18.49
C GLN A 404 -10.26 3.87 17.93
N THR A 405 -9.08 4.40 18.29
CA THR A 405 -8.57 5.68 17.75
C THR A 405 -8.39 5.65 16.24
N GLY A 406 -7.86 4.55 15.69
CA GLY A 406 -7.74 4.41 14.23
C GLY A 406 -9.10 4.27 13.58
N HIS A 407 -10.00 3.50 14.17
CA HIS A 407 -11.39 3.37 13.70
C HIS A 407 -12.11 4.74 13.67
N ASP A 408 -11.97 5.52 14.73
CA ASP A 408 -12.51 6.88 14.84
C ASP A 408 -11.88 7.87 13.83
N ALA A 409 -10.57 7.75 13.57
CA ALA A 409 -9.91 8.49 12.51
C ALA A 409 -10.55 8.23 11.15
N PHE A 410 -10.86 6.96 10.86
CA PHE A 410 -11.53 6.60 9.63
C PHE A 410 -12.97 7.12 9.55
N ARG A 411 -13.70 7.14 10.67
CA ARG A 411 -15.04 7.75 10.75
C ARG A 411 -14.99 9.23 10.39
N VAL A 412 -14.03 9.99 10.95
CA VAL A 412 -13.81 11.40 10.59
C VAL A 412 -13.49 11.56 9.10
N LEU A 413 -12.61 10.72 8.53
CA LEU A 413 -12.33 10.75 7.09
C LEU A 413 -13.62 10.55 6.28
N THR A 414 -14.46 9.62 6.70
CA THR A 414 -15.71 9.29 5.99
C THR A 414 -16.68 10.46 6.03
N THR A 415 -16.80 11.11 7.18
CA THR A 415 -17.59 12.33 7.36
C THR A 415 -17.16 13.46 6.42
N ILE A 416 -15.84 13.64 6.22
CA ILE A 416 -15.31 14.69 5.33
C ILE A 416 -15.54 14.35 3.85
N HIS A 417 -15.22 13.13 3.43
CA HIS A 417 -15.18 12.76 2.01
C HIS A 417 -16.57 12.38 1.45
N ARG A 418 -17.47 11.81 2.26
CA ARG A 418 -18.76 11.29 1.78
C ARG A 418 -19.62 12.34 1.05
N PRO A 419 -19.80 13.59 1.54
CA PRO A 419 -20.57 14.59 0.82
C PRO A 419 -19.98 14.94 -0.55
N LEU A 420 -18.65 15.06 -0.63
CA LEU A 420 -17.94 15.35 -1.88
C LEU A 420 -17.98 14.17 -2.86
N LEU A 421 -17.87 12.94 -2.35
CA LEU A 421 -17.88 11.72 -3.15
C LEU A 421 -19.21 11.54 -3.88
N LYS A 422 -20.35 11.91 -3.25
CA LYS A 422 -21.68 11.90 -3.88
C LYS A 422 -21.81 12.81 -5.10
N MET A 423 -20.94 13.81 -5.24
CA MET A 423 -20.92 14.72 -6.39
C MET A 423 -20.06 14.21 -7.56
N VAL A 424 -19.20 13.22 -7.31
CA VAL A 424 -18.30 12.68 -8.33
C VAL A 424 -19.07 11.71 -9.22
N LYS A 425 -19.11 11.97 -10.52
CA LYS A 425 -19.61 11.02 -11.51
C LYS A 425 -18.59 9.87 -11.64
N ASN A 426 -19.01 8.64 -11.39
CA ASN A 426 -18.19 7.41 -11.48
C ASN A 426 -16.88 7.48 -10.66
N PRO A 427 -16.96 7.48 -9.32
CA PRO A 427 -15.77 7.58 -8.47
C PRO A 427 -14.84 6.37 -8.67
N THR A 428 -13.57 6.64 -8.97
CA THR A 428 -12.52 5.62 -9.13
C THR A 428 -11.81 5.26 -7.82
N GLY A 429 -12.16 5.92 -6.71
CA GLY A 429 -11.58 5.72 -5.40
C GLY A 429 -12.34 6.48 -4.32
N TYR A 430 -11.94 6.30 -3.06
CA TYR A 430 -12.62 6.87 -1.91
C TYR A 430 -12.26 8.35 -1.65
N PHE A 431 -10.98 8.69 -1.73
CA PHE A 431 -10.50 10.01 -1.34
C PHE A 431 -10.70 11.06 -2.44
N VAL A 432 -11.34 12.16 -2.11
CA VAL A 432 -11.64 13.27 -3.01
C VAL A 432 -10.69 14.44 -2.75
N SER A 433 -10.43 15.25 -3.78
CA SER A 433 -9.62 16.47 -3.64
C SER A 433 -10.33 17.51 -2.79
N LEU A 434 -9.80 17.80 -1.59
CA LEU A 434 -10.32 18.86 -0.71
C LEU A 434 -9.95 20.28 -1.18
N LYS A 435 -9.03 20.38 -2.15
CA LYS A 435 -8.66 21.66 -2.78
C LYS A 435 -9.63 22.02 -3.92
N GLU A 436 -10.17 21.04 -4.63
CA GLU A 436 -11.00 21.21 -5.82
C GLU A 436 -12.43 20.72 -5.54
N THR A 437 -13.14 21.44 -4.68
CA THR A 437 -14.50 21.10 -4.22
C THR A 437 -15.61 21.59 -5.14
N ILE A 438 -15.32 22.50 -6.08
CA ILE A 438 -16.28 22.97 -7.09
C ILE A 438 -16.54 21.89 -8.14
N TYR A 439 -15.48 21.17 -8.52
CA TYR A 439 -15.51 19.97 -9.35
C TYR A 439 -14.77 18.85 -8.63
N PRO A 440 -15.43 18.22 -7.64
CA PRO A 440 -14.82 17.16 -6.88
C PRO A 440 -14.35 16.04 -7.81
N ARG A 441 -13.11 15.60 -7.60
CA ARG A 441 -12.53 14.44 -8.29
C ARG A 441 -11.82 13.54 -7.29
N THR A 442 -11.89 12.24 -7.56
CA THR A 442 -11.12 11.25 -6.80
C THR A 442 -9.63 11.45 -7.03
N LEU A 443 -8.85 11.33 -5.97
CA LEU A 443 -7.40 11.45 -6.03
C LEU A 443 -6.80 10.15 -6.57
N THR A 444 -5.85 10.28 -7.49
CA THR A 444 -5.01 9.15 -7.91
C THR A 444 -4.10 8.72 -6.75
N LYS A 445 -3.59 7.47 -6.80
CA LYS A 445 -2.65 6.92 -5.80
C LYS A 445 -1.44 7.83 -5.59
N SER A 446 -0.85 8.34 -6.68
CA SER A 446 0.33 9.20 -6.63
C SER A 446 0.03 10.55 -5.99
N SER A 447 -1.08 11.19 -6.38
CA SER A 447 -1.51 12.46 -5.80
C SER A 447 -1.88 12.34 -4.32
N TRP A 448 -2.60 11.29 -3.94
CA TRP A 448 -2.95 11.01 -2.55
C TRP A 448 -1.68 10.88 -1.67
N ARG A 449 -0.69 10.10 -2.13
CA ARG A 449 0.56 9.85 -1.38
C ARG A 449 1.42 11.11 -1.28
N GLY A 450 1.50 11.86 -2.38
CA GLY A 450 2.23 13.13 -2.44
C GLY A 450 1.67 14.15 -1.48
N THR A 451 0.35 14.35 -1.51
CA THR A 451 -0.36 15.28 -0.61
C THR A 451 -0.15 14.90 0.85
N LEU A 452 -0.39 13.65 1.25
CA LEU A 452 -0.15 13.20 2.63
C LEU A 452 1.27 13.53 3.10
N SER A 453 2.29 13.20 2.29
CA SER A 453 3.68 13.46 2.64
C SER A 453 3.99 14.95 2.79
N ILE A 454 3.47 15.80 1.89
CA ILE A 454 3.70 17.24 1.93
C ILE A 454 3.07 17.86 3.18
N TYR A 455 1.80 17.58 3.43
CA TYR A 455 1.06 18.20 4.53
C TYR A 455 1.53 17.70 5.89
N LEU A 456 1.86 16.41 6.02
CA LEU A 456 2.40 15.90 7.29
C LEU A 456 3.79 16.46 7.58
N ASN A 457 4.66 16.60 6.58
CA ASN A 457 5.97 17.23 6.79
C ASN A 457 5.83 18.69 7.23
N ARG A 458 4.92 19.46 6.62
CA ARG A 458 4.60 20.84 7.07
C ARG A 458 4.08 20.86 8.50
N TRP A 459 3.21 19.91 8.86
CA TRP A 459 2.68 19.81 10.20
C TRP A 459 3.78 19.49 11.23
N ILE A 460 4.68 18.55 10.92
CA ILE A 460 5.83 18.22 11.78
C ILE A 460 6.74 19.43 11.97
N ASP A 461 7.06 20.13 10.87
CA ASP A 461 7.95 21.30 10.93
C ASP A 461 7.36 22.41 11.80
N LYS A 462 6.05 22.67 11.66
CA LYS A 462 5.33 23.69 12.42
C LYS A 462 5.16 23.35 13.91
N ASN A 463 4.91 22.08 14.26
CA ASN A 463 4.48 21.71 15.61
C ASN A 463 5.56 21.00 16.44
N LEU A 464 6.53 20.32 15.81
CA LEU A 464 7.49 19.43 16.49
C LEU A 464 8.96 19.78 16.26
N SER A 465 9.26 20.74 15.39
CA SER A 465 10.57 20.98 14.78
C SER A 465 11.08 19.75 14.00
N ALA A 466 11.28 19.93 12.69
CA ALA A 466 11.87 18.90 11.85
C ALA A 466 13.38 18.74 12.05
N VAL A 467 14.04 19.56 12.88
CA VAL A 467 15.49 19.42 13.14
C VAL A 467 15.74 18.15 13.97
N LEU A 468 16.66 17.31 13.51
CA LEU A 468 17.05 16.09 14.21
C LEU A 468 17.95 16.43 15.40
N THR A 469 17.62 15.91 16.58
CA THR A 469 18.49 16.02 17.76
C THR A 469 19.60 14.96 17.71
N SER A 470 20.62 15.10 18.57
CA SER A 470 21.66 14.09 18.71
C SER A 470 21.09 12.71 19.10
N GLU A 471 20.02 12.69 19.90
CA GLU A 471 19.29 11.46 20.24
C GLU A 471 18.56 10.87 19.04
N ASP A 472 17.89 11.70 18.22
CA ASP A 472 17.23 11.24 17.00
C ASP A 472 18.25 10.62 16.02
N ILE A 473 19.43 11.24 15.88
CA ILE A 473 20.52 10.72 15.04
C ILE A 473 21.07 9.41 15.61
N GLY A 474 21.31 9.34 16.92
CA GLY A 474 21.74 8.10 17.59
C GLY A 474 20.74 6.96 17.36
N PHE A 475 19.45 7.25 17.48
CA PHE A 475 18.38 6.30 17.20
C PHE A 475 18.36 5.84 15.73
N ILE A 476 18.47 6.78 14.78
CA ILE A 476 18.50 6.44 13.35
C ILE A 476 19.69 5.55 13.02
N ARG A 477 20.89 5.86 13.56
CA ARG A 477 22.09 5.04 13.36
C ARG A 477 21.94 3.63 13.93
N ALA A 478 21.35 3.49 15.12
CA ALA A 478 21.13 2.19 15.75
C ALA A 478 20.09 1.35 14.99
N THR A 479 19.02 1.97 14.49
CA THR A 479 17.89 1.25 13.89
C THR A 479 18.02 1.04 12.38
N SER A 480 18.74 1.91 11.68
CA SER A 480 18.88 1.92 10.23
C SER A 480 20.32 2.28 9.80
N PRO A 481 21.34 1.49 10.19
CA PRO A 481 22.76 1.83 9.99
C PRO A 481 23.15 2.05 8.52
N SER A 482 22.46 1.38 7.59
CA SER A 482 22.69 1.52 6.15
C SER A 482 22.05 2.77 5.53
N ASN A 483 21.15 3.46 6.24
CA ASN A 483 20.42 4.62 5.73
C ASN A 483 20.76 5.88 6.53
N THR A 484 21.74 6.64 6.04
CA THR A 484 22.16 7.92 6.62
C THR A 484 21.56 9.14 5.90
N SER A 485 20.53 8.94 5.06
CA SER A 485 20.01 9.98 4.17
C SER A 485 19.53 11.24 4.91
N GLN A 486 18.77 11.08 6.00
CA GLN A 486 18.23 12.20 6.77
C GLN A 486 19.25 12.79 7.74
N GLU A 487 20.17 11.98 8.25
CA GLU A 487 21.30 12.44 9.06
C GLU A 487 22.13 13.47 8.31
N LYS A 488 22.47 13.20 7.04
CA LYS A 488 23.23 14.13 6.19
C LYS A 488 22.55 15.49 6.02
N THR A 489 21.22 15.51 6.08
CA THR A 489 20.45 16.75 5.94
C THR A 489 20.22 17.47 7.27
N GLY A 490 20.44 16.79 8.41
CA GLY A 490 20.11 17.29 9.75
C GLY A 490 18.61 17.48 10.01
N ARG A 491 17.74 17.11 9.06
CA ARG A 491 16.30 17.32 9.13
C ARG A 491 15.53 16.04 8.88
N TYR A 492 14.53 15.80 9.72
CA TYR A 492 13.59 14.72 9.56
C TYR A 492 12.65 15.00 8.39
N LYS A 493 12.43 13.99 7.55
CA LYS A 493 11.47 14.04 6.45
C LYS A 493 10.61 12.80 6.44
N PHE A 494 9.32 12.99 6.70
CA PHE A 494 8.32 11.95 6.61
C PHE A 494 8.19 11.41 5.17
N ASN A 495 8.17 10.09 5.06
CA ASN A 495 7.77 9.28 3.90
C ASN A 495 6.75 8.25 4.38
N CYS A 496 5.72 7.99 3.58
CA CYS A 496 4.66 7.07 3.92
C CYS A 496 5.15 5.65 4.27
N HIS A 497 6.24 5.17 3.64
CA HIS A 497 6.81 3.85 3.96
C HIS A 497 7.33 3.72 5.41
N GLN A 498 7.64 4.85 6.06
CA GLN A 498 8.09 4.85 7.46
C GLN A 498 6.96 4.44 8.42
N THR A 499 5.69 4.63 8.07
CA THR A 499 4.56 4.24 8.93
C THR A 499 4.54 2.72 9.16
N ARG A 500 4.51 1.93 8.09
CA ARG A 500 4.56 0.45 8.17
C ARG A 500 5.84 -0.06 8.83
N ARG A 501 6.99 0.55 8.53
CA ARG A 501 8.28 0.20 9.14
C ARG A 501 8.30 0.52 10.64
N SER A 502 7.75 1.66 11.05
CA SER A 502 7.69 2.04 12.45
C SER A 502 6.68 1.21 13.22
N PHE A 503 5.52 0.91 12.62
CA PHE A 503 4.56 -0.03 13.19
C PHE A 503 5.24 -1.37 13.48
N ALA A 504 5.89 -1.98 12.49
CA ALA A 504 6.62 -3.23 12.69
C ALA A 504 7.73 -3.12 13.76
N PHE A 505 8.54 -2.07 13.70
CA PHE A 505 9.62 -1.84 14.66
C PHE A 505 9.10 -1.71 16.09
N TYR A 506 8.11 -0.84 16.32
CA TYR A 506 7.58 -0.58 17.66
C TYR A 506 6.75 -1.75 18.19
N MET A 507 5.92 -2.40 17.37
CA MET A 507 5.11 -3.53 17.84
C MET A 507 5.98 -4.72 18.27
N ILE A 508 7.10 -4.99 17.57
CA ILE A 508 8.06 -6.02 18.00
C ILE A 508 8.92 -5.52 19.15
N GLY A 509 9.47 -4.30 19.07
CA GLY A 509 10.40 -3.77 20.07
C GLY A 509 9.76 -3.54 21.44
N LEU A 510 8.46 -3.21 21.47
CA LEU A 510 7.65 -3.10 22.69
C LEU A 510 7.03 -4.45 23.12
N GLU A 511 7.34 -5.54 22.41
CA GLU A 511 6.78 -6.89 22.65
C GLU A 511 5.24 -6.96 22.61
N LEU A 512 4.59 -6.01 21.90
CA LEU A 512 3.13 -5.96 21.74
C LEU A 512 2.63 -6.96 20.70
N MET A 513 3.50 -7.46 19.82
CA MET A 513 3.20 -8.50 18.84
C MET A 513 4.38 -9.45 18.69
N ALA A 514 4.07 -10.71 18.37
CA ALA A 514 5.03 -11.66 17.83
C ALA A 514 5.14 -11.55 16.30
N PHE A 515 6.28 -11.99 15.75
CA PHE A 515 6.57 -11.89 14.31
C PHE A 515 5.47 -12.41 13.38
N PRO A 516 4.80 -13.54 13.66
CA PRO A 516 3.72 -13.98 12.79
C PRO A 516 2.40 -13.26 12.93
N GLN A 517 2.06 -12.75 14.12
CA GLN A 517 0.96 -11.80 14.25
C GLN A 517 1.25 -10.58 13.37
N LEU A 518 2.49 -10.09 13.40
CA LEU A 518 2.92 -8.98 12.54
C LEU A 518 2.92 -9.37 11.05
N LYS A 519 3.33 -10.60 10.70
CA LYS A 519 3.29 -11.12 9.32
C LYS A 519 1.85 -11.10 8.81
N GLN A 520 0.90 -11.58 9.61
CA GLN A 520 -0.52 -11.59 9.28
C GLN A 520 -1.08 -10.17 9.18
N GLN A 521 -0.81 -9.32 10.17
CA GLN A 521 -1.24 -7.92 10.20
C GLN A 521 -0.71 -7.12 9.00
N LEU A 522 0.48 -7.45 8.51
CA LEU A 522 1.09 -6.79 7.36
C LEU A 522 0.94 -7.59 6.05
N SER A 523 0.11 -8.63 6.01
CA SER A 523 -0.08 -9.50 4.84
C SER A 523 1.23 -9.83 4.10
N HIS A 524 2.31 -10.09 4.86
CA HIS A 524 3.63 -10.32 4.28
C HIS A 524 3.74 -11.77 3.80
N LEU A 525 4.32 -11.96 2.62
CA LEU A 525 4.49 -13.30 2.03
C LEU A 525 5.36 -14.21 2.91
N SER A 526 6.47 -13.68 3.45
CA SER A 526 7.45 -14.45 4.21
C SER A 526 7.77 -13.84 5.57
N SER A 527 8.20 -14.70 6.50
CA SER A 527 8.72 -14.27 7.81
C SER A 527 9.98 -13.41 7.66
N ALA A 528 10.84 -13.70 6.68
CA ALA A 528 12.02 -12.91 6.36
C ALA A 528 11.67 -11.46 5.99
N MET A 529 10.61 -11.25 5.21
CA MET A 529 10.10 -9.91 4.91
C MET A 529 9.66 -9.19 6.20
N THR A 530 8.89 -9.86 7.07
CA THR A 530 8.48 -9.27 8.35
C THR A 530 9.67 -8.94 9.26
N ARG A 531 10.67 -9.83 9.34
CA ARG A 531 11.92 -9.58 10.07
C ARG A 531 12.68 -8.39 9.51
N HIS A 532 12.74 -8.26 8.19
CA HIS A 532 13.29 -7.08 7.55
C HIS A 532 12.52 -5.83 8.01
N TYR A 533 11.18 -5.83 7.93
CA TYR A 533 10.37 -4.70 8.41
C TYR A 533 10.45 -4.42 9.91
N ALA A 534 10.89 -5.35 10.76
CA ALA A 534 11.12 -5.12 12.19
C ALA A 534 12.62 -5.20 12.57
N ASN A 535 13.52 -5.10 11.59
CA ASN A 535 14.96 -5.22 11.82
C ASN A 535 15.42 -4.23 12.89
N ASN A 536 16.37 -4.63 13.73
CA ASN A 536 16.89 -3.84 14.85
C ASN A 536 15.88 -3.46 15.95
N ALA A 537 14.65 -3.99 15.95
CA ALA A 537 13.66 -3.71 16.99
C ALA A 537 14.10 -4.21 18.38
N THR A 538 14.94 -5.24 18.46
CA THR A 538 15.44 -5.80 19.72
C THR A 538 16.36 -4.84 20.49
N TYR A 539 17.00 -3.88 19.80
CA TYR A 539 17.78 -2.82 20.47
C TYR A 539 16.90 -1.84 21.26
N TRP A 540 15.58 -1.86 21.06
CA TRP A 540 14.65 -0.93 21.69
C TRP A 540 14.66 -1.01 23.22
N GLY A 541 14.80 -2.22 23.79
CA GLY A 541 14.95 -2.40 25.23
C GLY A 541 16.24 -1.78 25.78
N ALA A 542 17.34 -1.85 25.01
CA ALA A 542 18.59 -1.18 25.36
C ALA A 542 18.52 0.35 25.21
N LEU A 543 17.66 0.84 24.32
CA LEU A 543 17.43 2.27 24.09
C LEU A 543 16.50 2.91 25.14
N ARG A 544 15.69 2.13 25.86
CA ARG A 544 14.75 2.63 26.88
C ARG A 544 14.53 1.67 28.05
N LEU A 545 15.15 1.99 29.19
CA LEU A 545 15.02 1.26 30.47
C LEU A 545 13.57 1.13 30.96
N GLU A 546 12.73 2.15 30.73
CA GLU A 546 11.30 2.12 31.10
C GLU A 546 10.56 0.95 30.45
N ILE A 547 10.87 0.64 29.19
CA ILE A 547 10.26 -0.48 28.46
C ILE A 547 10.80 -1.81 28.95
N GLN A 548 12.09 -1.88 29.30
CA GLN A 548 12.65 -3.08 29.92
C GLN A 548 11.92 -3.39 31.24
N SER A 549 11.61 -2.35 32.02
CA SER A 549 10.85 -2.51 33.27
C SER A 549 9.43 -3.03 33.02
N GLU A 550 8.76 -2.55 31.97
CA GLU A 550 7.41 -2.98 31.60
C GLU A 550 7.40 -4.40 31.00
N SER A 551 8.38 -4.74 30.16
CA SER A 551 8.56 -6.10 29.61
C SER A 551 8.80 -7.11 30.74
N VAL A 552 9.68 -6.79 31.68
CA VAL A 552 9.90 -7.61 32.88
C VAL A 552 8.60 -7.76 33.66
N ARG A 553 7.85 -6.67 33.87
CA ARG A 553 6.56 -6.69 34.57
C ARG A 553 5.56 -7.62 33.87
N GLN A 554 5.44 -7.56 32.55
CA GLN A 554 4.51 -8.40 31.79
C GLN A 554 4.90 -9.88 31.86
N LYS A 555 6.18 -10.21 31.60
CA LYS A 555 6.70 -11.58 31.67
C LYS A 555 6.57 -12.17 33.07
N SER A 556 6.86 -11.37 34.10
CA SER A 556 6.77 -11.82 35.49
C SER A 556 5.32 -12.01 35.95
N THR A 557 4.41 -11.14 35.51
CA THR A 557 2.97 -11.28 35.74
C THR A 557 2.42 -12.54 35.05
N LEU A 558 2.82 -12.81 33.81
CA LEU A 558 2.43 -14.01 33.08
C LEU A 558 2.88 -15.29 33.79
N LEU A 559 4.14 -15.35 34.24
CA LEU A 559 4.64 -16.52 34.99
C LEU A 559 3.87 -16.71 36.30
N ALA A 560 3.64 -15.63 37.05
CA ALA A 560 2.83 -15.69 38.26
C ALA A 560 1.42 -16.22 37.97
N GLN A 561 0.77 -15.76 36.90
CA GLN A 561 -0.54 -16.25 36.47
C GLN A 561 -0.52 -17.74 36.12
N VAL A 562 0.47 -18.21 35.36
CA VAL A 562 0.61 -19.64 35.04
C VAL A 562 0.69 -20.48 36.32
N TYR A 563 1.52 -20.07 37.27
CA TYR A 563 1.70 -20.79 38.53
C TYR A 563 0.46 -20.71 39.44
N GLN A 564 -0.26 -19.59 39.44
CA GLN A 564 -1.55 -19.46 40.12
C GLN A 564 -2.60 -20.42 39.53
N ARG A 565 -2.68 -20.55 38.21
CA ARG A 565 -3.57 -21.52 37.56
C ARG A 565 -3.27 -22.95 37.97
N ILE A 566 -1.97 -23.31 38.04
CA ILE A 566 -1.54 -24.64 38.51
C ILE A 566 -1.93 -24.86 39.97
N ALA A 567 -1.69 -23.86 40.83
CA ALA A 567 -2.06 -23.92 42.25
C ALA A 567 -3.58 -24.08 42.45
N ASN A 568 -4.38 -23.40 41.61
CA ASN A 568 -5.84 -23.50 41.58
C ASN A 568 -6.37 -24.80 40.93
N GLN A 569 -5.49 -25.70 40.49
CA GLN A 569 -5.85 -26.93 39.76
C GLN A 569 -6.61 -26.67 38.45
N GLU A 570 -6.41 -25.50 37.83
CA GLU A 570 -6.94 -25.22 36.50
C GLU A 570 -6.21 -26.05 35.44
N ARG A 571 -6.90 -26.35 34.33
CA ARG A 571 -6.31 -27.09 33.21
C ARG A 571 -5.40 -26.18 32.40
N ILE A 572 -4.13 -26.56 32.30
CA ILE A 572 -3.17 -25.99 31.35
C ILE A 572 -2.51 -27.11 30.55
N ALA A 573 -2.21 -26.85 29.27
CA ALA A 573 -1.62 -27.82 28.35
C ALA A 573 -0.12 -27.54 28.10
N GLY A 574 0.57 -28.48 27.46
CA GLY A 574 2.01 -28.42 27.18
C GLY A 574 2.86 -29.32 28.10
N GLY A 575 4.06 -29.67 27.67
CA GLY A 575 4.95 -30.59 28.37
C GLY A 575 5.48 -29.99 29.67
N LYS A 576 5.82 -28.69 29.69
CA LYS A 576 6.21 -28.02 30.94
C LYS A 576 5.05 -27.96 31.93
N ALA A 577 3.85 -27.66 31.44
CA ALA A 577 2.62 -27.64 32.24
C ALA A 577 2.32 -29.01 32.86
N LYS A 578 2.40 -30.09 32.07
CA LYS A 578 2.26 -31.48 32.55
C LYS A 578 3.28 -31.83 33.62
N ALA A 579 4.54 -31.45 33.43
CA ALA A 579 5.60 -31.65 34.42
C ALA A 579 5.30 -30.89 35.73
N LEU A 580 4.85 -29.64 35.63
CA LEU A 580 4.48 -28.83 36.79
C LEU A 580 3.25 -29.39 37.52
N HIS A 581 2.22 -29.87 36.82
CA HIS A 581 1.07 -30.54 37.44
C HIS A 581 1.47 -31.82 38.18
N LYS A 582 2.39 -32.62 37.64
CA LYS A 582 2.94 -33.79 38.33
C LYS A 582 3.65 -33.41 39.63
N ILE A 583 4.40 -32.30 39.62
CA ILE A 583 5.09 -31.79 40.80
C ILE A 583 4.08 -31.22 41.83
N ALA A 584 3.02 -30.56 41.36
CA ALA A 584 2.01 -29.94 42.21
C ALA A 584 0.97 -30.91 42.80
N GLY A 585 0.81 -32.12 42.22
CA GLY A 585 -0.30 -33.07 42.38
C GLY A 585 -0.54 -33.71 43.75
N GLY A 586 -0.16 -33.07 44.85
CA GLY A 586 -0.42 -33.55 46.22
C GLY A 586 -0.47 -32.42 47.24
N SER A 587 -1.39 -31.46 47.04
CA SER A 587 -1.93 -30.47 47.99
C SER A 587 -1.01 -29.54 48.80
N ASN A 588 0.32 -29.68 48.81
CA ASN A 588 1.21 -28.89 49.69
C ASN A 588 2.41 -28.22 48.97
N PHE A 589 2.48 -28.24 47.64
CA PHE A 589 3.68 -27.75 46.94
C PHE A 589 3.85 -26.23 47.01
N PHE A 590 2.78 -25.46 46.80
CA PHE A 590 2.82 -23.98 46.81
C PHE A 590 2.55 -23.37 48.20
N GLU A 591 1.95 -24.13 49.12
CA GLU A 591 1.69 -23.70 50.51
C GLU A 591 2.94 -23.79 51.43
N ARG A 592 4.01 -24.48 51.00
CA ARG A 592 5.33 -24.42 51.67
C ARG A 592 5.92 -23.02 51.49
N SER A 593 6.35 -22.40 52.60
CA SER A 593 6.76 -20.98 52.67
C SER A 593 7.75 -20.53 51.59
N ASP A 594 8.60 -21.42 51.09
CA ASP A 594 9.59 -21.08 50.07
C ASP A 594 9.02 -21.02 48.64
N ASN A 595 7.97 -21.78 48.34
CA ASN A 595 7.36 -21.92 47.01
C ASN A 595 6.17 -20.97 46.79
N ASN A 596 5.56 -20.44 47.86
CA ASN A 596 4.49 -19.45 47.75
C ASN A 596 4.93 -18.21 46.95
N ARG A 597 6.22 -17.86 47.04
CA ARG A 597 6.83 -16.78 46.25
C ARG A 597 6.71 -16.97 44.74
N MET A 598 6.56 -18.21 44.24
CA MET A 598 6.33 -18.49 42.81
C MET A 598 4.95 -18.01 42.32
N LEU A 599 4.04 -17.67 43.22
CA LEU A 599 2.74 -17.08 42.88
C LEU A 599 2.81 -15.55 42.74
N GLU A 600 3.95 -14.94 43.11
CA GLU A 600 4.17 -13.50 43.09
C GLU A 600 4.96 -13.04 41.86
N ALA A 601 4.51 -11.98 41.21
CA ALA A 601 5.20 -11.42 40.04
C ALA A 601 6.57 -10.79 40.39
N THR A 602 6.80 -10.39 41.64
CA THR A 602 8.06 -9.83 42.15
C THR A 602 9.20 -10.84 42.10
N TYR A 603 8.94 -12.08 42.56
CA TYR A 603 9.88 -13.20 42.49
C TYR A 603 10.36 -13.46 41.06
N TRP A 604 9.42 -13.56 40.13
CA TRP A 604 9.76 -13.78 38.71
C TRP A 604 10.49 -12.59 38.09
N ALA A 605 10.16 -11.36 38.49
CA ALA A 605 10.83 -10.17 37.97
C ALA A 605 12.33 -10.15 38.32
N GLU A 606 12.70 -10.57 39.53
CA GLU A 606 14.11 -10.70 39.94
C GLU A 606 14.85 -11.77 39.12
N LEU A 607 14.23 -12.94 38.93
CA LEU A 607 14.85 -14.03 38.15
C LEU A 607 15.02 -13.65 36.67
N ILE A 608 14.05 -12.96 36.07
CA ILE A 608 14.13 -12.49 34.68
C ILE A 608 15.22 -11.41 34.55
N LYS A 609 15.28 -10.43 35.46
CA LYS A 609 16.32 -9.38 35.46
C LYS A 609 17.73 -9.96 35.54
N ASN A 610 17.89 -11.03 36.32
CA ASN A 610 19.16 -11.74 36.48
C ASN A 610 19.45 -12.77 35.37
N GLY A 611 18.58 -12.88 34.35
CA GLY A 611 18.73 -13.83 33.24
C GLY A 611 18.56 -15.30 33.63
N LYS A 612 18.07 -15.59 34.85
CA LYS A 612 17.86 -16.96 35.36
C LYS A 612 16.60 -17.60 34.82
N GLN A 613 15.61 -16.79 34.43
CA GLN A 613 14.33 -17.26 33.90
C GLN A 613 14.00 -16.53 32.60
N HIS A 614 13.37 -17.26 31.68
CA HIS A 614 12.84 -16.73 30.43
C HIS A 614 11.40 -17.18 30.22
N ILE A 615 10.62 -16.32 29.57
CA ILE A 615 9.33 -16.68 28.99
C ILE A 615 9.07 -15.80 27.78
N HIS A 616 8.57 -16.39 26.71
CA HIS A 616 8.10 -15.64 25.54
C HIS A 616 6.92 -16.33 24.87
N ALA A 617 6.08 -15.56 24.17
CA ALA A 617 4.95 -16.12 23.43
C ALA A 617 5.40 -16.83 22.13
N ILE A 618 4.97 -18.08 21.96
CA ILE A 618 5.07 -18.88 20.74
C ILE A 618 3.77 -18.76 19.91
N ALA A 619 2.62 -18.56 20.54
CA ALA A 619 1.36 -18.25 19.87
C ALA A 619 0.43 -17.50 20.85
N PRO A 620 -0.70 -16.93 20.42
CA PRO A 620 -1.70 -16.43 21.36
C PRO A 620 -2.07 -17.53 22.37
N GLY A 621 -1.82 -17.27 23.65
CA GLY A 621 -2.06 -18.25 24.72
C GLY A 621 -1.07 -19.42 24.80
N MET A 622 0.03 -19.41 24.04
CA MET A 622 1.07 -20.44 24.07
C MET A 622 2.45 -19.80 24.30
N TYR A 623 3.22 -20.33 25.24
CA TYR A 623 4.47 -19.73 25.72
C TYR A 623 5.59 -20.76 25.82
N CYS A 624 6.83 -20.30 25.63
CA CYS A 624 8.05 -21.10 25.80
C CYS A 624 8.89 -20.53 26.93
N THR A 625 9.41 -21.39 27.80
CA THR A 625 10.36 -20.99 28.84
C THR A 625 11.84 -21.16 28.45
N ASN A 626 12.14 -21.72 27.27
CA ASN A 626 13.51 -21.88 26.81
C ASN A 626 14.07 -20.55 26.26
N SER A 627 15.22 -20.11 26.75
CA SER A 627 15.92 -18.89 26.31
C SER A 627 16.66 -19.06 24.98
N GLN A 628 16.99 -20.30 24.60
CA GLN A 628 17.63 -20.63 23.33
C GLN A 628 16.64 -21.04 22.23
N CYS A 629 15.35 -21.07 22.55
CA CYS A 629 14.32 -21.40 21.58
C CYS A 629 13.99 -20.16 20.74
N ASP A 630 14.45 -20.18 19.49
CA ASP A 630 14.15 -19.14 18.49
C ASP A 630 12.87 -19.44 17.68
N MET A 631 12.18 -20.55 17.98
CA MET A 631 10.95 -20.96 17.27
C MET A 631 9.85 -19.92 17.49
N ARG A 632 9.42 -19.25 16.42
CA ARG A 632 8.23 -18.38 16.44
C ARG A 632 7.30 -18.63 15.24
N ILE A 633 6.18 -19.27 15.58
CA ILE A 633 4.84 -19.39 14.97
C ILE A 633 4.65 -19.83 13.50
N ASN A 634 5.70 -19.97 12.69
CA ASN A 634 5.50 -20.37 11.28
C ASN A 634 6.09 -21.73 10.86
N VAL A 635 6.53 -22.59 11.77
CA VAL A 635 7.29 -23.78 11.38
C VAL A 635 6.46 -25.05 11.54
N THR A 636 5.97 -25.38 12.74
CA THR A 636 5.29 -26.67 12.97
C THR A 636 4.68 -26.65 14.38
N LEU A 637 3.36 -26.47 14.53
CA LEU A 637 2.73 -26.53 15.86
C LEU A 637 2.95 -27.90 16.49
N GLU A 638 3.06 -28.91 15.63
CA GLU A 638 3.23 -30.33 15.94
C GLU A 638 4.52 -30.59 16.71
N GLU A 639 5.56 -29.77 16.51
CA GLU A 639 6.84 -29.83 17.24
C GLU A 639 6.79 -29.17 18.62
N CYS A 640 5.83 -28.26 18.84
CA CYS A 640 5.68 -27.57 20.12
C CYS A 640 4.74 -28.32 21.07
N VAL A 641 3.87 -29.22 20.58
CA VAL A 641 2.96 -29.98 21.44
C VAL A 641 3.77 -30.97 22.27
N ASP A 642 3.66 -30.85 23.60
CA ASP A 642 4.39 -31.68 24.57
C ASP A 642 5.91 -31.46 24.60
N CYS A 643 6.38 -30.31 24.13
CA CYS A 643 7.75 -29.87 24.34
C CYS A 643 8.07 -29.74 25.84
N GLU A 644 9.31 -30.00 26.27
CA GLU A 644 9.66 -29.86 27.70
C GLU A 644 9.46 -28.42 28.24
N PHE A 645 9.43 -27.43 27.34
CA PHE A 645 9.44 -26.01 27.68
C PHE A 645 8.14 -25.26 27.33
N ASP A 646 7.13 -25.92 26.75
CA ASP A 646 5.90 -25.25 26.33
C ASP A 646 4.83 -25.22 27.43
N ILE A 647 4.11 -24.09 27.45
CA ILE A 647 3.00 -23.81 28.37
C ILE A 647 1.87 -23.22 27.55
N ILE A 648 0.71 -23.87 27.58
CA ILE A 648 -0.47 -23.49 26.80
C ILE A 648 -1.62 -23.21 27.76
N ILE A 649 -2.13 -21.98 27.73
CA ILE A 649 -3.16 -21.48 28.65
C ILE A 649 -4.50 -21.19 27.98
N ASP A 650 -4.54 -21.18 26.64
CA ASP A 650 -5.73 -20.92 25.83
C ASP A 650 -5.70 -21.77 24.55
N GLY A 651 -6.87 -22.26 24.13
CA GLY A 651 -7.00 -23.18 23.00
C GLY A 651 -7.50 -22.55 21.70
N MET A 652 -7.86 -21.26 21.68
CA MET A 652 -8.46 -20.65 20.48
C MET A 652 -7.54 -20.71 19.26
N TYR A 653 -6.24 -20.50 19.46
CA TYR A 653 -5.28 -20.59 18.37
C TYR A 653 -5.19 -22.02 17.81
N ALA A 654 -5.20 -23.03 18.69
CA ALA A 654 -5.21 -24.44 18.30
C ALA A 654 -6.49 -24.78 17.54
N GLU A 655 -7.66 -24.32 18.01
CA GLU A 655 -8.94 -24.54 17.33
C GLU A 655 -8.98 -23.86 15.96
N GLY A 656 -8.55 -22.61 15.88
CA GLY A 656 -8.45 -21.90 14.60
C GLY A 656 -7.53 -22.62 13.60
N LYS A 657 -6.40 -23.17 14.07
CA LYS A 657 -5.49 -23.97 13.23
C LYS A 657 -6.12 -25.29 12.80
N ARG A 658 -6.81 -25.99 13.70
CA ARG A 658 -7.54 -27.23 13.41
C ARG A 658 -8.57 -27.02 12.30
N VAL A 659 -9.45 -26.02 12.45
CA VAL A 659 -10.49 -25.69 11.47
C VAL A 659 -9.90 -25.31 10.10
N ASN A 660 -8.82 -24.52 10.07
CA ASN A 660 -8.15 -24.19 8.80
C ASN A 660 -7.52 -25.43 8.15
N ALA A 661 -6.87 -26.31 8.92
CA ALA A 661 -6.27 -27.53 8.40
C ALA A 661 -7.33 -28.48 7.83
N THR A 662 -8.45 -28.67 8.53
CA THR A 662 -9.60 -29.44 8.07
C THR A 662 -10.16 -28.90 6.76
N ARG A 663 -10.36 -27.58 6.68
CA ARG A 663 -10.86 -26.93 5.46
C ARG A 663 -9.91 -27.12 4.28
N ASN A 664 -8.59 -26.93 4.50
CA ASN A 664 -7.60 -27.09 3.44
C ASN A 664 -7.55 -28.54 2.94
N LEU A 665 -7.63 -29.50 3.85
CA LEU A 665 -7.65 -30.91 3.53
C LEU A 665 -8.86 -31.27 2.66
N ALA A 666 -10.06 -30.81 3.01
CA ALA A 666 -11.28 -31.04 2.22
C ALA A 666 -11.22 -30.35 0.84
N LEU A 667 -10.72 -29.11 0.78
CA LEU A 667 -10.63 -28.34 -0.47
C LEU A 667 -9.63 -28.96 -1.46
N LEU A 668 -8.45 -29.37 -0.98
CA LEU A 668 -7.44 -30.00 -1.82
C LEU A 668 -7.88 -31.38 -2.32
N GLU A 669 -8.64 -32.12 -1.52
CA GLU A 669 -9.26 -33.38 -1.92
C GLU A 669 -10.31 -33.15 -3.03
N GLU A 670 -11.19 -32.16 -2.88
CA GLU A 670 -12.19 -31.78 -3.89
C GLU A 670 -11.54 -31.33 -5.21
N GLN A 671 -10.41 -30.66 -5.15
CA GLN A 671 -9.66 -30.16 -6.32
C GLN A 671 -8.76 -31.23 -6.96
N GLY A 672 -8.59 -32.40 -6.34
CA GLY A 672 -7.65 -33.43 -6.80
C GLY A 672 -6.18 -33.02 -6.69
N GLU A 673 -5.87 -31.99 -5.88
CA GLU A 673 -4.52 -31.46 -5.66
C GLU A 673 -3.89 -31.94 -4.33
N LEU A 674 -4.57 -32.82 -3.60
CA LEU A 674 -4.08 -33.37 -2.34
C LEU A 674 -2.93 -34.36 -2.59
N THR A 675 -1.70 -33.91 -2.32
CA THR A 675 -0.52 -34.79 -2.33
C THR A 675 -0.31 -35.47 -0.98
N TYR A 676 0.42 -36.58 -0.98
CA TYR A 676 0.74 -37.38 0.20
C TYR A 676 1.38 -36.57 1.33
N ASP A 677 2.43 -35.80 1.03
CA ASP A 677 3.16 -35.01 2.01
C ASP A 677 2.26 -33.95 2.68
N ILE A 678 1.39 -33.31 1.89
CA ILE A 678 0.45 -32.29 2.39
C ILE A 678 -0.60 -32.96 3.29
N ALA A 679 -1.10 -34.14 2.91
CA ALA A 679 -2.09 -34.88 3.69
C ALA A 679 -1.55 -35.28 5.07
N ILE A 680 -0.32 -35.80 5.15
CA ILE A 680 0.34 -36.12 6.44
C ILE A 680 0.51 -34.86 7.28
N GLN A 681 1.04 -33.78 6.71
CA GLN A 681 1.29 -32.56 7.45
C GLN A 681 -0.01 -31.99 8.05
N LEU A 682 -1.09 -31.92 7.26
CA LEU A 682 -2.39 -31.46 7.73
C LEU A 682 -2.99 -32.40 8.79
N ALA A 683 -2.81 -33.71 8.65
CA ALA A 683 -3.29 -34.68 9.63
C ALA A 683 -2.54 -34.57 10.97
N MET A 684 -1.22 -34.44 10.95
CA MET A 684 -0.42 -34.21 12.16
C MET A 684 -0.86 -32.92 12.85
N GLN A 685 -1.04 -31.84 12.08
CA GLN A 685 -1.53 -30.56 12.60
C GLN A 685 -2.89 -30.69 13.30
N ILE A 686 -3.84 -31.39 12.68
CA ILE A 686 -5.16 -31.64 13.27
C ILE A 686 -5.00 -32.39 14.60
N LYS A 687 -4.25 -33.50 14.62
CA LYS A 687 -4.09 -34.33 15.82
C LYS A 687 -3.37 -33.59 16.95
N SER A 688 -2.36 -32.79 16.63
CA SER A 688 -1.67 -31.92 17.59
C SER A 688 -2.62 -30.88 18.19
N CYS A 689 -3.46 -30.23 17.38
CA CYS A 689 -4.48 -29.30 17.89
C CYS A 689 -5.52 -30.01 18.77
N GLU A 690 -6.02 -31.18 18.36
CA GLU A 690 -6.98 -31.99 19.12
C GLU A 690 -6.40 -32.41 20.49
N ALA A 691 -5.10 -32.72 20.56
CA ALA A 691 -4.41 -33.03 21.80
C ALA A 691 -4.38 -31.82 22.76
N ILE A 692 -4.05 -30.62 22.25
CA ILE A 692 -4.08 -29.38 23.05
C ILE A 692 -5.48 -29.12 23.61
N LEU A 693 -6.51 -29.20 22.76
CA LEU A 693 -7.89 -28.93 23.16
C LEU A 693 -8.37 -29.93 24.22
N ARG A 694 -8.01 -31.21 24.06
CA ARG A 694 -8.28 -32.26 25.05
C ARG A 694 -7.62 -31.97 26.38
N ASP A 695 -6.34 -31.59 26.38
CA ASP A 695 -5.59 -31.30 27.60
C ASP A 695 -6.16 -30.07 28.33
N LEU A 696 -6.61 -29.06 27.60
CA LEU A 696 -7.32 -27.90 28.14
C LEU A 696 -8.77 -28.19 28.55
N GLY A 697 -9.35 -29.32 28.17
CA GLY A 697 -10.75 -29.65 28.42
C GLY A 697 -11.74 -28.83 27.58
N ILE A 698 -11.31 -28.30 26.43
CA ILE A 698 -12.15 -27.57 25.49
C ILE A 698 -12.84 -28.58 24.57
N ALA A 699 -14.17 -28.48 24.44
CA ALA A 699 -14.94 -29.35 23.56
C ALA A 699 -14.59 -29.09 22.09
N TYR A 700 -14.42 -30.17 21.31
CA TYR A 700 -14.19 -30.12 19.87
C TYR A 700 -14.78 -31.36 19.20
N GLU A 701 -15.06 -31.28 17.90
CA GLU A 701 -15.48 -32.41 17.08
C GLU A 701 -14.25 -33.04 16.39
N PRO A 702 -13.90 -34.31 16.66
CA PRO A 702 -12.77 -34.97 16.03
C PRO A 702 -12.93 -35.08 14.51
N VAL A 703 -11.87 -34.78 13.77
CA VAL A 703 -11.89 -34.82 12.31
C VAL A 703 -11.64 -36.26 11.84
N THR A 704 -12.48 -36.75 10.94
CA THR A 704 -12.24 -38.02 10.23
C THR A 704 -11.21 -37.78 9.13
N LEU A 705 -10.08 -38.48 9.17
CA LEU A 705 -9.01 -38.32 8.19
C LEU A 705 -9.33 -39.11 6.90
N PRO A 706 -8.87 -38.63 5.71
CA PRO A 706 -9.08 -39.34 4.45
C PRO A 706 -8.42 -40.72 4.43
N LYS A 707 -8.92 -41.61 3.56
CA LYS A 707 -8.37 -42.96 3.36
C LYS A 707 -6.88 -42.94 3.03
N ILE A 708 -6.46 -41.97 2.21
CA ILE A 708 -5.06 -41.76 1.81
C ILE A 708 -4.10 -41.60 2.99
N VAL A 709 -4.59 -41.11 4.14
CA VAL A 709 -3.81 -40.95 5.38
C VAL A 709 -3.96 -42.17 6.30
N THR A 710 -5.15 -42.77 6.35
CA THR A 710 -5.43 -43.91 7.25
C THR A 710 -4.71 -45.18 6.82
N ASP A 711 -4.47 -45.38 5.53
CA ASP A 711 -3.71 -46.53 5.02
C ASP A 711 -2.23 -46.51 5.48
N ILE A 712 -1.65 -45.34 5.72
CA ILE A 712 -0.25 -45.14 6.18
C ILE A 712 -0.07 -45.53 7.66
N PHE A 713 -1.04 -45.18 8.50
CA PHE A 713 -1.00 -45.53 9.92
C PHE A 713 -1.15 -47.05 10.13
N VAL A 714 -1.75 -47.77 9.19
CA VAL A 714 -1.85 -49.23 9.22
C VAL A 714 -0.53 -49.89 8.83
N GLU A 715 0.19 -49.37 7.81
CA GLU A 715 1.48 -49.95 7.38
C GLU A 715 2.61 -49.78 8.41
N SER A 716 2.65 -48.66 9.14
CA SER A 716 3.71 -48.39 10.13
C SER A 716 3.60 -49.21 11.42
N VAL A 717 2.41 -49.70 11.78
CA VAL A 717 2.21 -50.57 12.95
C VAL A 717 2.59 -52.03 12.62
N SER A 718 2.48 -52.45 11.35
CA SER A 718 2.88 -53.78 10.89
C SER A 718 4.40 -53.99 10.74
N VAL A 719 5.23 -52.96 10.90
CA VAL A 719 6.71 -53.06 10.79
C VAL A 719 7.39 -53.17 12.17
N HIS A 720 6.64 -53.07 13.28
CA HIS A 720 7.16 -53.18 14.65
C HIS A 720 6.43 -54.24 15.51
N SER A 721 5.74 -55.19 14.87
CA SER A 721 5.25 -56.43 15.52
C SER A 721 6.23 -57.57 15.38
#